data_AF-A0A218ZH59-F1
#
_entry.id   AF-A0A218ZH59-F1
#
_cell.length_a   1.000
_cell.length_b   1.000
_cell.length_c   1.000
_cell.angle_alpha   90.00
_cell.angle_beta   90.00
_cell.angle_gamma   90.00
#
_symmetry.space_group_name_H-M   'P 1'
#
loop_
_entity.id
_entity.type
_entity.pdbx_description
1 polymer ?
#
loop_
_entity_poly.entity_id
_entity_poly.type
_entity_poly.pdbx_seq_one_letter_code
_entity_poly.pdbx_strand_id
1 'polypeptide(L)'
;MRAPGLLAALGFLSTAAPLPFSDNILPDVTSSISGRELSNFQFRIAPLGASIVYGYPSTDKNGFRYGNSAPRKCFFTPERIKSEMSLNRSTELPRCRWGQVVGNASSGSMLDNENEGWPGHVIDQTYKTADNSILYQPNLVLLHVGSNDMTADNDVDHAHTRLARVIDKLFGSISGVTIIASTMLPRANAAIQARTQRFNGNIPAMVKERQLAGKKLLYVDFSSTWFSVSDLADDGQHPTDAGFLKMSYVWYQGIRAAEAQGWLTPPKAIGGLSDDPELAGPAKTCDKVPGNAVGPYTVQQGSGRDDGDYVHSASPAGDFSGFNNPSNVAFNNPLPEGVYWADINGDGVDDYVYVPLDASSGLGVALNNGDGSLGAYLYFPFTHACARSGVRFADMTGDGRHDFCCVQANGDLACSQNTPGTDPRHPNFVAGRISKSNEGYSQAQVRLADIDGDGRADYVAFSADRTKILGWRNGANQDGPPAYWTPMRGVFNDLPAQELSGWAFADLNGDHRDDLSRGVTHNFGANPHIVFGKFMGSGRADASRVSARPNDNVRVERFKNDGKGGTMVKGDGSRYCDMTGDGYEDYIWVSSTGEITLYGNNKKLDGTWDQWGVIYNANRPRREIQFADFDGDKKCDILFVEKATGRTSMLRNDFANGKFAFADVGEVTGNAGCAEGYGYHLGYPQTSDETPVLQRARDETDDDLHNRHDIGARWNDLDGDGRADFLCVRQNGTVTAFLNNGTGLIDKGQIKHSEGKERRNLRFADIDGDGRHDLLWLDPITGQMDAWKNEGPITTVDEKSSFSWTAKGMVAAGNTCRGSAVELVNVNGLGRADYYMIEPHENKATVMLNVCPGGKLGPVTPTPQTGAPPVPAISKPSS
;
A
#
# COMPACT_ATOMS: atom_id res chain seq x y z
N MET A 1 -52.93 -47.99 47.58
CA MET A 1 -53.54 -46.82 46.92
C MET A 1 -52.72 -46.49 45.67
N ARG A 2 -53.43 -46.30 44.54
CA ARG A 2 -52.99 -45.77 43.23
C ARG A 2 -52.03 -46.64 42.37
N ALA A 3 -52.66 -47.25 41.36
CA ALA A 3 -52.11 -47.74 40.09
C ALA A 3 -51.85 -46.56 39.11
N PRO A 4 -51.57 -46.76 37.80
CA PRO A 4 -50.72 -47.76 37.08
C PRO A 4 -49.84 -47.08 36.00
N GLY A 5 -49.08 -47.86 35.20
CA GLY A 5 -48.62 -47.35 33.90
C GLY A 5 -47.51 -48.08 33.12
N LEU A 6 -47.30 -49.40 33.33
CA LEU A 6 -46.47 -50.22 32.45
C LEU A 6 -47.41 -51.05 31.57
N LEU A 7 -47.44 -50.81 30.25
CA LEU A 7 -47.99 -51.76 29.29
C LEU A 7 -47.16 -51.76 28.00
N ALA A 8 -46.61 -52.92 27.72
CA ALA A 8 -46.06 -53.30 26.43
C ALA A 8 -47.18 -53.45 25.39
N ALA A 9 -46.87 -53.16 24.13
CA ALA A 9 -47.60 -53.69 22.99
C ALA A 9 -46.60 -54.21 21.96
N LEU A 10 -46.81 -55.48 21.60
CA LEU A 10 -46.07 -56.24 20.60
C LEU A 10 -46.21 -55.63 19.20
N GLY A 11 -45.14 -55.79 18.41
CA GLY A 11 -45.22 -56.40 17.09
C GLY A 11 -45.74 -55.56 15.95
N PHE A 12 -44.81 -55.01 15.16
CA PHE A 12 -44.83 -55.19 13.71
C PHE A 12 -43.39 -55.41 13.23
N LEU A 13 -43.11 -56.64 12.79
CA LEU A 13 -42.09 -56.91 11.80
C LEU A 13 -42.49 -56.15 10.53
N SER A 14 -41.97 -54.94 10.33
CA SER A 14 -41.78 -54.46 8.96
C SER A 14 -40.44 -55.01 8.52
N THR A 15 -40.47 -56.01 7.66
CA THR A 15 -39.36 -56.29 6.75
C THR A 15 -39.03 -54.97 6.07
N ALA A 16 -37.94 -54.32 6.48
CA ALA A 16 -37.35 -53.26 5.66
C ALA A 16 -37.06 -53.93 4.32
N ALA A 17 -37.89 -53.60 3.32
CA ALA A 17 -37.61 -54.00 1.96
C ALA A 17 -36.16 -53.55 1.67
N PRO A 18 -35.31 -54.42 1.10
CA PRO A 18 -34.04 -53.94 0.58
C PRO A 18 -34.38 -52.85 -0.42
N LEU A 19 -33.99 -51.61 -0.10
CA LEU A 19 -34.09 -50.50 -1.03
C LEU A 19 -33.39 -50.95 -2.31
N PRO A 20 -34.00 -50.76 -3.49
CA PRO A 20 -33.42 -51.23 -4.74
C PRO A 20 -32.05 -50.58 -4.90
N PHE A 21 -31.00 -51.40 -4.91
CA PHE A 21 -29.70 -50.98 -5.40
C PHE A 21 -29.89 -50.54 -6.85
N SER A 22 -29.77 -49.23 -7.09
CA SER A 22 -29.76 -48.64 -8.42
C SER A 22 -28.43 -49.01 -9.10
N ASP A 23 -28.32 -50.26 -9.53
CA ASP A 23 -27.31 -50.69 -10.49
C ASP A 23 -27.68 -50.04 -11.83
N ASN A 24 -26.84 -49.09 -12.29
CA ASN A 24 -26.94 -48.24 -13.49
C ASN A 24 -27.71 -46.92 -13.32
N ILE A 25 -27.01 -45.86 -12.90
CA ILE A 25 -27.41 -44.49 -13.24
C ILE A 25 -26.95 -44.25 -14.68
N LEU A 26 -27.76 -44.68 -15.65
CA LEU A 26 -27.89 -43.93 -16.88
C LEU A 26 -28.71 -42.68 -16.56
N PRO A 27 -28.36 -41.48 -17.04
CA PRO A 27 -29.31 -40.39 -17.07
C PRO A 27 -30.39 -40.75 -18.11
N ASP A 28 -31.54 -41.28 -17.65
CA ASP A 28 -32.76 -41.20 -18.43
C ASP A 28 -33.16 -39.72 -18.52
N VAL A 29 -32.89 -39.10 -19.66
CA VAL A 29 -33.15 -37.67 -19.96
C VAL A 29 -34.66 -37.37 -20.05
N THR A 30 -35.55 -38.29 -19.66
CA THR A 30 -37.01 -38.11 -19.82
C THR A 30 -37.81 -38.01 -18.51
N SER A 31 -37.23 -38.28 -17.34
CA SER A 31 -37.98 -38.12 -16.08
C SER A 31 -37.89 -36.69 -15.56
N SER A 32 -39.03 -36.02 -15.48
CA SER A 32 -39.17 -34.70 -14.87
C SER A 32 -38.88 -34.80 -13.36
N ILE A 33 -37.67 -34.43 -12.95
CA ILE A 33 -37.31 -34.32 -11.54
C ILE A 33 -37.96 -33.04 -11.00
N SER A 34 -38.90 -33.19 -10.07
CA SER A 34 -39.56 -32.07 -9.40
C SER A 34 -38.56 -31.28 -8.56
N GLY A 35 -38.49 -29.96 -8.79
CA GLY A 35 -37.55 -29.04 -8.16
C GLY A 35 -37.70 -28.93 -6.63
N ARG A 36 -36.99 -29.79 -5.89
CA ARG A 36 -36.57 -29.44 -4.52
C ARG A 36 -35.35 -28.55 -4.60
N GLU A 37 -35.36 -27.45 -3.85
CA GLU A 37 -34.16 -26.65 -3.57
C GLU A 37 -33.03 -27.58 -3.08
N LEU A 38 -31.81 -27.38 -3.59
CA LEU A 38 -30.62 -27.99 -3.00
C LEU A 38 -30.52 -27.53 -1.53
N SER A 39 -30.12 -28.43 -0.64
CA SER A 39 -30.06 -28.32 0.83
C SER A 39 -29.75 -26.93 1.40
N ASN A 40 -30.34 -26.59 2.56
CA ASN A 40 -30.27 -25.28 3.25
C ASN A 40 -28.89 -24.86 3.80
N PHE A 41 -27.77 -25.35 3.26
CA PHE A 41 -26.41 -25.03 3.71
C PHE A 41 -25.48 -24.79 2.52
N GLN A 42 -24.38 -24.05 2.74
CA GLN A 42 -23.37 -23.76 1.72
C GLN A 42 -22.44 -24.96 1.49
N PHE A 43 -22.02 -25.19 0.24
CA PHE A 43 -21.04 -26.22 -0.09
C PHE A 43 -19.60 -25.75 0.15
N ARG A 44 -18.69 -26.69 0.44
CA ARG A 44 -17.24 -26.54 0.33
C ARG A 44 -16.74 -27.66 -0.56
N ILE A 45 -16.50 -27.34 -1.83
CA ILE A 45 -16.25 -28.27 -2.92
C ILE A 45 -14.77 -28.34 -3.22
N ALA A 46 -14.18 -29.53 -3.24
CA ALA A 46 -12.81 -29.73 -3.70
C ALA A 46 -12.78 -30.50 -5.03
N PRO A 47 -12.49 -29.83 -6.16
CA PRO A 47 -12.22 -30.50 -7.43
C PRO A 47 -10.80 -31.07 -7.40
N LEU A 48 -10.64 -32.39 -7.41
CA LEU A 48 -9.33 -33.07 -7.37
C LEU A 48 -9.05 -33.78 -8.69
N GLY A 49 -7.88 -33.54 -9.27
CA GLY A 49 -7.45 -34.28 -10.45
C GLY A 49 -6.19 -33.76 -11.12
N ALA A 50 -6.20 -33.84 -12.45
CA ALA A 50 -5.08 -33.40 -13.30
C ALA A 50 -5.51 -32.22 -14.21
N SER A 51 -4.97 -32.14 -15.43
CA SER A 51 -5.19 -31.04 -16.39
C SER A 51 -6.66 -30.71 -16.66
N ILE A 52 -7.53 -31.73 -16.71
CA ILE A 52 -8.98 -31.53 -16.96
C ILE A 52 -9.65 -30.81 -15.78
N VAL A 53 -9.25 -31.13 -14.54
CA VAL A 53 -9.74 -30.43 -13.34
C VAL A 53 -9.17 -29.02 -13.26
N TYR A 54 -7.92 -28.83 -13.67
CA TYR A 54 -7.28 -27.52 -13.82
C TYR A 54 -7.99 -26.65 -14.88
N GLY A 55 -8.84 -27.22 -15.73
CA GLY A 55 -9.57 -26.52 -16.78
C GLY A 55 -8.78 -26.36 -18.09
N TYR A 56 -7.67 -27.07 -18.27
CA TYR A 56 -6.94 -27.08 -19.53
C TYR A 56 -7.64 -27.99 -20.56
N PRO A 57 -7.83 -27.58 -21.84
CA PRO A 57 -7.44 -26.31 -22.47
C PRO A 57 -8.63 -25.34 -22.66
N SER A 58 -9.64 -25.33 -21.77
CA SER A 58 -10.81 -24.47 -21.95
C SER A 58 -10.43 -23.00 -22.13
N THR A 59 -11.19 -22.28 -22.95
CA THR A 59 -10.86 -20.89 -23.36
C THR A 59 -10.72 -19.96 -22.16
N ASP A 60 -11.58 -20.14 -21.15
CA ASP A 60 -11.60 -19.33 -19.92
C ASP A 60 -10.80 -19.95 -18.77
N LYS A 61 -10.19 -21.13 -18.98
CA LYS A 61 -9.51 -21.98 -17.99
C LYS A 61 -10.40 -22.42 -16.82
N ASN A 62 -11.71 -22.18 -16.85
CA ASN A 62 -12.62 -22.62 -15.80
C ASN A 62 -12.96 -24.12 -15.94
N GLY A 63 -12.88 -24.67 -17.16
CA GLY A 63 -13.23 -26.06 -17.45
C GLY A 63 -14.70 -26.35 -17.12
N PHE A 64 -14.97 -27.46 -16.43
CA PHE A 64 -16.34 -27.77 -16.01
C PHE A 64 -16.84 -26.87 -14.87
N ARG A 65 -15.98 -26.04 -14.27
CA ARG A 65 -16.28 -25.34 -13.02
C ARG A 65 -17.09 -24.05 -13.20
N TYR A 66 -17.29 -23.54 -14.43
CA TYR A 66 -18.00 -22.27 -14.70
C TYR A 66 -18.88 -22.23 -15.97
N GLY A 67 -19.83 -21.28 -16.01
CA GLY A 67 -20.59 -20.86 -17.21
C GLY A 67 -20.81 -19.34 -17.25
N ASN A 68 -20.50 -18.72 -18.39
CA ASN A 68 -20.35 -17.26 -18.55
C ASN A 68 -21.59 -16.40 -18.24
N SER A 69 -21.47 -15.51 -17.24
CA SER A 69 -21.59 -14.04 -17.34
C SER A 69 -21.68 -13.43 -15.95
N ALA A 70 -20.80 -12.48 -15.65
CA ALA A 70 -20.94 -11.59 -14.51
C ALA A 70 -22.34 -10.92 -14.52
N PRO A 71 -23.01 -10.75 -13.36
CA PRO A 71 -22.46 -10.86 -12.01
C PRO A 71 -22.94 -12.14 -11.28
N ARG A 72 -23.19 -13.26 -11.98
CA ARG A 72 -23.78 -14.45 -11.33
C ARG A 72 -22.79 -15.60 -11.11
N LYS A 73 -22.42 -15.70 -9.84
CA LYS A 73 -21.44 -16.54 -9.14
C LYS A 73 -21.94 -18.01 -9.00
N CYS A 74 -21.77 -18.87 -10.02
CA CYS A 74 -22.27 -20.26 -9.96
C CYS A 74 -21.29 -21.32 -10.49
N PHE A 75 -21.08 -22.38 -9.69
CA PHE A 75 -20.54 -23.66 -10.14
C PHE A 75 -21.69 -24.40 -10.87
N PHE A 76 -21.60 -24.43 -12.21
CA PHE A 76 -22.66 -24.84 -13.16
C PHE A 76 -23.83 -23.84 -13.27
N THR A 77 -24.03 -23.26 -14.45
CA THR A 77 -25.18 -22.39 -14.77
C THR A 77 -26.28 -23.19 -15.47
N PRO A 78 -27.42 -23.45 -14.81
CA PRO A 78 -28.58 -24.11 -15.41
C PRO A 78 -29.06 -23.44 -16.71
N GLU A 79 -28.93 -22.12 -16.83
CA GLU A 79 -29.35 -21.32 -17.98
C GLU A 79 -28.47 -21.55 -19.21
N ARG A 80 -27.15 -21.73 -19.04
CA ARG A 80 -26.21 -22.08 -20.13
C ARG A 80 -26.41 -23.52 -20.60
N ILE A 81 -26.55 -24.45 -19.65
CA ILE A 81 -26.86 -25.86 -19.95
C ILE A 81 -28.15 -25.96 -20.77
N LYS A 82 -29.19 -25.19 -20.40
CA LYS A 82 -30.46 -25.16 -21.16
C LYS A 82 -30.33 -24.52 -22.54
N SER A 83 -29.63 -23.39 -22.64
CA SER A 83 -29.53 -22.61 -23.89
C SER A 83 -28.57 -23.23 -24.91
N GLU A 84 -27.44 -23.79 -24.48
CA GLU A 84 -26.43 -24.38 -25.37
C GLU A 84 -26.68 -25.87 -25.67
N MET A 85 -27.38 -26.62 -24.80
CA MET A 85 -27.65 -28.06 -25.00
C MET A 85 -29.05 -28.39 -25.55
N SER A 86 -29.85 -27.38 -25.89
CA SER A 86 -31.20 -27.54 -26.49
C SER A 86 -32.17 -28.45 -25.70
N LEU A 87 -32.08 -28.43 -24.36
CA LEU A 87 -32.94 -29.23 -23.48
C LEU A 87 -34.35 -28.61 -23.37
N ASN A 88 -35.39 -29.44 -23.23
CA ASN A 88 -36.81 -29.01 -23.30
C ASN A 88 -37.17 -27.97 -22.21
N ARG A 89 -37.90 -26.91 -22.60
CA ARG A 89 -38.19 -25.70 -21.79
C ARG A 89 -39.02 -25.95 -20.51
N SER A 90 -39.58 -27.14 -20.33
CA SER A 90 -40.43 -27.50 -19.18
C SER A 90 -39.66 -28.09 -17.98
N THR A 91 -38.33 -28.18 -18.05
CA THR A 91 -37.51 -28.58 -16.90
C THR A 91 -37.22 -27.36 -16.02
N GLU A 92 -37.90 -27.23 -14.88
CA GLU A 92 -37.47 -26.29 -13.84
C GLU A 92 -36.13 -26.79 -13.28
N LEU A 93 -35.05 -26.01 -13.48
CA LEU A 93 -33.79 -26.24 -12.78
C LEU A 93 -33.79 -25.24 -11.62
N PRO A 94 -33.67 -25.70 -10.35
CA PRO A 94 -33.72 -24.82 -9.18
C PRO A 94 -32.64 -23.73 -9.23
N ARG A 95 -32.93 -22.58 -8.60
CA ARG A 95 -31.91 -21.55 -8.30
C ARG A 95 -30.78 -22.19 -7.48
N CYS A 96 -29.56 -22.23 -8.01
CA CYS A 96 -28.39 -22.71 -7.28
C CYS A 96 -28.13 -21.83 -6.04
N ARG A 97 -27.90 -22.45 -4.87
CA ARG A 97 -27.35 -21.79 -3.68
C ARG A 97 -25.94 -22.32 -3.41
N TRP A 98 -24.98 -21.42 -3.65
CA TRP A 98 -23.73 -21.11 -2.93
C TRP A 98 -22.85 -22.23 -2.36
N GLY A 99 -21.57 -22.23 -2.74
CA GLY A 99 -20.52 -22.92 -2.00
C GLY A 99 -19.12 -22.56 -2.47
N GLN A 100 -18.16 -22.55 -1.56
CA GLN A 100 -16.75 -22.28 -1.78
C GLN A 100 -16.08 -23.43 -2.54
N VAL A 101 -15.26 -23.13 -3.54
CA VAL A 101 -14.32 -24.06 -4.16
C VAL A 101 -12.99 -23.98 -3.42
N VAL A 102 -12.38 -25.13 -3.13
CA VAL A 102 -11.13 -25.19 -2.38
C VAL A 102 -10.10 -26.05 -3.09
N GLY A 103 -8.84 -25.67 -2.93
CA GLY A 103 -7.68 -26.37 -3.45
C GLY A 103 -6.48 -25.43 -3.52
N ASN A 104 -5.30 -26.01 -3.71
CA ASN A 104 -4.04 -25.25 -3.67
C ASN A 104 -3.61 -24.67 -5.03
N ALA A 105 -4.23 -25.09 -6.13
CA ALA A 105 -4.03 -24.51 -7.45
C ALA A 105 -5.15 -23.51 -7.76
N SER A 106 -4.86 -22.50 -8.57
CA SER A 106 -5.83 -21.52 -9.08
C SER A 106 -5.78 -21.48 -10.60
N SER A 107 -6.94 -21.57 -11.23
CA SER A 107 -7.05 -21.47 -12.69
C SER A 107 -8.47 -21.15 -13.11
N GLY A 108 -8.61 -20.21 -14.04
CA GLY A 108 -9.92 -19.74 -14.50
C GLY A 108 -10.13 -18.25 -14.27
N SER A 109 -11.04 -17.65 -15.03
CA SER A 109 -11.52 -16.28 -14.83
C SER A 109 -12.62 -16.13 -13.79
N MET A 110 -13.12 -17.24 -13.20
CA MET A 110 -14.12 -17.19 -12.13
C MET A 110 -13.53 -16.66 -10.81
N LEU A 111 -14.37 -16.00 -9.99
CA LEU A 111 -13.95 -15.41 -8.70
C LEU A 111 -13.38 -16.43 -7.72
N ASP A 112 -13.93 -17.65 -7.71
CA ASP A 112 -13.57 -18.78 -6.84
C ASP A 112 -12.88 -19.85 -7.69
N ASN A 113 -11.67 -19.55 -8.16
CA ASN A 113 -10.95 -20.34 -9.18
C ASN A 113 -10.01 -21.41 -8.62
N GLU A 114 -10.03 -21.60 -7.31
CA GLU A 114 -9.32 -22.62 -6.58
C GLU A 114 -9.72 -24.03 -7.07
N ASN A 115 -8.75 -24.93 -7.06
CA ASN A 115 -8.90 -26.35 -7.39
C ASN A 115 -7.67 -27.13 -6.97
N GLU A 116 -7.75 -28.46 -7.04
CA GLU A 116 -6.62 -29.36 -6.86
C GLU A 116 -6.35 -30.15 -8.15
N GLY A 117 -6.40 -29.44 -9.28
CA GLY A 117 -6.04 -29.94 -10.60
C GLY A 117 -4.57 -29.68 -10.88
N TRP A 118 -3.81 -30.74 -11.17
CA TRP A 118 -2.36 -30.62 -11.43
C TRP A 118 -2.01 -31.24 -12.79
N PRO A 119 -1.73 -30.41 -13.82
CA PRO A 119 -1.42 -30.91 -15.15
C PRO A 119 -0.31 -31.97 -15.13
N GLY A 120 -0.54 -33.08 -15.85
CA GLY A 120 0.39 -34.21 -15.91
C GLY A 120 0.36 -35.18 -14.71
N HIS A 121 -0.36 -34.89 -13.62
CA HIS A 121 -0.38 -35.79 -12.46
C HIS A 121 -1.04 -37.14 -12.75
N VAL A 122 -0.36 -38.22 -12.36
CA VAL A 122 -0.93 -39.58 -12.24
C VAL A 122 -1.61 -39.78 -10.88
N ILE A 123 -2.39 -40.85 -10.73
CA ILE A 123 -3.15 -41.15 -9.51
C ILE A 123 -2.30 -41.10 -8.23
N ASP A 124 -1.06 -41.63 -8.25
CA ASP A 124 -0.17 -41.62 -7.08
C ASP A 124 0.33 -40.22 -6.69
N GLN A 125 0.43 -39.30 -7.65
CA GLN A 125 0.77 -37.92 -7.37
C GLN A 125 -0.45 -37.19 -6.82
N THR A 126 -1.65 -37.47 -7.32
CA THR A 126 -2.91 -36.96 -6.75
C THR A 126 -3.15 -37.46 -5.32
N TYR A 127 -2.70 -38.67 -4.97
CA TYR A 127 -2.71 -39.14 -3.57
C TYR A 127 -1.92 -38.22 -2.63
N LYS A 128 -0.82 -37.63 -3.12
CA LYS A 128 0.00 -36.67 -2.36
C LYS A 128 -0.66 -35.30 -2.33
N THR A 129 -1.09 -34.76 -3.48
CA THR A 129 -1.71 -33.43 -3.53
C THR A 129 -3.08 -33.36 -2.85
N ALA A 130 -3.76 -34.50 -2.67
CA ALA A 130 -4.97 -34.57 -1.85
C ALA A 130 -4.75 -34.07 -0.40
N ASP A 131 -3.51 -34.11 0.12
CA ASP A 131 -3.19 -33.53 1.44
C ASP A 131 -3.51 -32.04 1.51
N ASN A 132 -3.32 -31.31 0.40
CA ASN A 132 -3.65 -29.89 0.34
C ASN A 132 -5.15 -29.66 0.50
N SER A 133 -5.97 -30.47 -0.17
CA SER A 133 -7.44 -30.33 -0.13
C SER A 133 -8.03 -30.79 1.22
N ILE A 134 -7.40 -31.76 1.88
CA ILE A 134 -7.81 -32.27 3.21
C ILE A 134 -7.83 -31.15 4.26
N LEU A 135 -6.89 -30.19 4.17
CA LEU A 135 -6.78 -29.08 5.11
C LEU A 135 -8.02 -28.18 5.15
N TYR A 136 -8.74 -28.10 4.03
CA TYR A 136 -9.97 -27.31 3.93
C TYR A 136 -11.21 -28.06 4.39
N GLN A 137 -11.11 -29.36 4.75
CA GLN A 137 -12.25 -30.20 5.17
C GLN A 137 -13.53 -30.02 4.30
N PRO A 138 -13.44 -30.24 2.97
CA PRO A 138 -14.59 -30.09 2.08
C PRO A 138 -15.72 -31.07 2.44
N ASN A 139 -16.98 -30.65 2.31
CA ASN A 139 -18.11 -31.59 2.44
C ASN A 139 -18.43 -32.32 1.12
N LEU A 140 -17.89 -31.84 0.00
CA LEU A 140 -18.06 -32.45 -1.32
C LEU A 140 -16.72 -32.50 -2.06
N VAL A 141 -16.34 -33.67 -2.57
CA VAL A 141 -15.18 -33.85 -3.45
C VAL A 141 -15.63 -34.31 -4.83
N LEU A 142 -15.16 -33.64 -5.88
CA LEU A 142 -15.32 -34.06 -7.27
C LEU A 142 -13.97 -34.61 -7.76
N LEU A 143 -13.86 -35.92 -7.96
CA LEU A 143 -12.60 -36.59 -8.24
C LEU A 143 -12.53 -37.08 -9.69
N HIS A 144 -11.59 -36.53 -10.46
CA HIS A 144 -11.33 -36.89 -11.85
C HIS A 144 -9.83 -37.01 -12.15
N VAL A 145 -9.31 -38.23 -12.01
CA VAL A 145 -7.89 -38.56 -12.21
C VAL A 145 -7.73 -39.95 -12.83
N GLY A 146 -6.65 -40.15 -13.57
CA GLY A 146 -6.30 -41.42 -14.24
C GLY A 146 -5.99 -41.26 -15.72
N SER A 147 -6.32 -40.11 -16.31
CA SER A 147 -6.09 -39.86 -17.74
C SER A 147 -4.59 -39.92 -18.13
N ASN A 148 -3.69 -39.49 -17.25
CA ASN A 148 -2.24 -39.60 -17.44
C ASN A 148 -1.74 -41.03 -17.26
N ASP A 149 -2.28 -41.79 -16.31
CA ASP A 149 -1.96 -43.21 -16.14
C ASP A 149 -2.30 -44.02 -17.40
N MET A 150 -3.48 -43.78 -17.97
CA MET A 150 -3.90 -44.45 -19.21
C MET A 150 -3.05 -44.02 -20.40
N THR A 151 -2.56 -42.78 -20.42
CA THR A 151 -1.71 -42.27 -21.50
C THR A 151 -0.32 -42.92 -21.43
N ALA A 152 0.27 -42.97 -20.24
CA ALA A 152 1.63 -43.43 -19.99
C ALA A 152 1.77 -44.96 -19.79
N ASP A 153 0.68 -45.72 -19.81
CA ASP A 153 0.65 -47.15 -19.43
C ASP A 153 1.13 -47.40 -18.00
N ASN A 154 0.86 -46.45 -17.11
CA ASN A 154 1.34 -46.51 -15.74
C ASN A 154 0.40 -47.39 -14.90
N ASP A 155 0.77 -48.66 -14.74
CA ASP A 155 0.10 -49.62 -13.86
C ASP A 155 -1.45 -49.57 -13.97
N VAL A 156 -1.93 -49.78 -15.21
CA VAL A 156 -3.34 -49.67 -15.58
C VAL A 156 -4.20 -50.69 -14.84
N ASP A 157 -3.70 -51.91 -14.67
CA ASP A 157 -4.44 -53.00 -14.02
C ASP A 157 -4.77 -52.68 -12.55
N HIS A 158 -3.89 -51.96 -11.84
CA HIS A 158 -4.12 -51.52 -10.46
C HIS A 158 -4.49 -50.04 -10.33
N ALA A 159 -4.71 -49.30 -11.42
CA ALA A 159 -5.09 -47.89 -11.35
C ALA A 159 -6.36 -47.68 -10.50
N HIS A 160 -7.34 -48.58 -10.58
CA HIS A 160 -8.57 -48.50 -9.78
C HIS A 160 -8.33 -48.70 -8.28
N THR A 161 -7.36 -49.55 -7.88
CA THR A 161 -7.00 -49.72 -6.46
C THR A 161 -6.20 -48.52 -5.94
N ARG A 162 -5.37 -47.90 -6.79
CA ARG A 162 -4.70 -46.62 -6.48
C ARG A 162 -5.69 -45.47 -6.33
N LEU A 163 -6.71 -45.40 -7.18
CA LEU A 163 -7.82 -44.42 -7.05
C LEU A 163 -8.58 -44.66 -5.73
N ALA A 164 -8.87 -45.92 -5.42
CA ALA A 164 -9.45 -46.31 -4.15
C ALA A 164 -8.63 -45.81 -2.94
N ARG A 165 -7.29 -45.87 -3.00
CA ARG A 165 -6.44 -45.32 -1.93
C ARG A 165 -6.60 -43.80 -1.76
N VAL A 166 -6.78 -43.04 -2.83
CA VAL A 166 -7.08 -41.60 -2.75
C VAL A 166 -8.43 -41.39 -2.04
N ILE A 167 -9.45 -42.13 -2.46
CA ILE A 167 -10.80 -42.08 -1.88
C ILE A 167 -10.79 -42.46 -0.40
N ASP A 168 -10.11 -43.54 -0.04
CA ASP A 168 -10.04 -44.04 1.33
C ASP A 168 -9.27 -43.07 2.24
N LYS A 169 -8.23 -42.41 1.71
CA LYS A 169 -7.53 -41.31 2.39
C LYS A 169 -8.47 -40.15 2.68
N LEU A 170 -9.23 -39.68 1.69
CA LEU A 170 -10.19 -38.59 1.86
C LEU A 170 -11.26 -38.93 2.91
N PHE A 171 -11.82 -40.15 2.88
CA PHE A 171 -12.76 -40.60 3.92
C PHE A 171 -12.13 -40.74 5.30
N GLY A 172 -10.84 -41.09 5.37
CA GLY A 172 -10.10 -41.19 6.63
C GLY A 172 -9.75 -39.83 7.23
N SER A 173 -9.60 -38.79 6.40
CA SER A 173 -9.10 -37.47 6.80
C SER A 173 -10.17 -36.37 6.85
N ILE A 174 -11.34 -36.58 6.22
CA ILE A 174 -12.40 -35.58 6.14
C ILE A 174 -13.71 -36.19 6.65
N SER A 175 -14.13 -35.74 7.83
CA SER A 175 -15.34 -36.27 8.47
C SER A 175 -16.60 -35.80 7.73
N GLY A 176 -17.49 -36.73 7.41
CA GLY A 176 -18.80 -36.43 6.80
C GLY A 176 -18.79 -36.14 5.30
N VAL A 177 -17.62 -36.15 4.65
CA VAL A 177 -17.44 -35.87 3.22
C VAL A 177 -18.29 -36.77 2.33
N THR A 178 -18.86 -36.20 1.28
CA THR A 178 -19.42 -36.92 0.13
C THR A 178 -18.44 -36.85 -1.02
N ILE A 179 -18.13 -37.99 -1.63
CA ILE A 179 -17.21 -38.06 -2.77
C ILE A 179 -18.00 -38.48 -4.00
N ILE A 180 -17.81 -37.73 -5.09
CA ILE A 180 -18.31 -38.08 -6.42
C ILE A 180 -17.07 -38.34 -7.29
N ALA A 181 -16.82 -39.60 -7.59
CA ALA A 181 -15.77 -39.99 -8.54
C ALA A 181 -16.32 -39.96 -9.97
N SER A 182 -15.46 -40.15 -10.97
CA SER A 182 -15.88 -40.20 -12.36
C SER A 182 -15.18 -41.31 -13.13
N THR A 183 -15.87 -41.87 -14.12
CA THR A 183 -15.20 -42.57 -15.22
C THR A 183 -14.42 -41.57 -16.09
N MET A 184 -13.47 -42.07 -16.86
CA MET A 184 -12.70 -41.26 -17.81
C MET A 184 -13.47 -41.09 -19.13
N LEU A 185 -13.28 -39.93 -19.75
CA LEU A 185 -13.79 -39.62 -21.09
C LEU A 185 -13.25 -40.61 -22.15
N PRO A 186 -13.98 -40.81 -23.27
CA PRO A 186 -13.45 -41.54 -24.41
C PRO A 186 -12.15 -40.91 -24.93
N ARG A 187 -11.33 -41.70 -25.64
CA ARG A 187 -10.01 -41.31 -26.15
C ARG A 187 -9.92 -41.56 -27.65
N ALA A 188 -9.29 -40.64 -28.37
CA ALA A 188 -9.12 -40.77 -29.82
C ALA A 188 -8.15 -41.90 -30.21
N ASN A 189 -7.11 -42.15 -29.39
CA ASN A 189 -6.15 -43.22 -29.63
C ASN A 189 -6.68 -44.58 -29.15
N ALA A 190 -6.76 -45.56 -30.06
CA ALA A 190 -7.32 -46.88 -29.78
C ALA A 190 -6.63 -47.65 -28.63
N ALA A 191 -5.30 -47.55 -28.50
CA ALA A 191 -4.55 -48.23 -27.44
C ALA A 191 -4.76 -47.56 -26.08
N ILE A 192 -4.85 -46.23 -26.02
CA ILE A 192 -5.22 -45.50 -24.80
C ILE A 192 -6.69 -45.78 -24.46
N GLN A 193 -7.57 -45.85 -25.47
CA GLN A 193 -9.00 -46.15 -25.29
C GLN A 193 -9.22 -47.53 -24.67
N ALA A 194 -8.51 -48.56 -25.12
CA ALA A 194 -8.61 -49.91 -24.55
C ALA A 194 -8.20 -49.94 -23.06
N ARG A 195 -7.14 -49.20 -22.69
CA ARG A 195 -6.71 -49.02 -21.29
C ARG A 195 -7.77 -48.27 -20.48
N THR A 196 -8.30 -47.18 -21.05
CA THR A 196 -9.35 -46.35 -20.44
C THR A 196 -10.63 -47.15 -20.18
N GLN A 197 -11.05 -48.00 -21.12
CA GLN A 197 -12.20 -48.89 -20.96
C GLN A 197 -12.00 -49.89 -19.82
N ARG A 198 -10.79 -50.46 -19.70
CA ARG A 198 -10.45 -51.36 -18.59
C ARG A 198 -10.53 -50.63 -17.24
N PHE A 199 -9.95 -49.44 -17.15
CA PHE A 199 -10.02 -48.61 -15.94
C PHE A 199 -11.47 -48.26 -15.59
N ASN A 200 -12.26 -47.79 -16.55
CA ASN A 200 -13.67 -47.44 -16.36
C ASN A 200 -14.51 -48.65 -15.91
N GLY A 201 -14.26 -49.84 -16.45
CA GLY A 201 -14.98 -51.06 -16.08
C GLY A 201 -14.78 -51.48 -14.62
N ASN A 202 -13.70 -51.03 -13.97
CA ASN A 202 -13.41 -51.36 -12.56
C ASN A 202 -14.04 -50.37 -11.56
N ILE A 203 -14.41 -49.17 -11.99
CA ILE A 203 -14.95 -48.12 -11.11
C ILE A 203 -16.26 -48.52 -10.42
N PRO A 204 -17.27 -49.12 -11.11
CA PRO A 204 -18.53 -49.47 -10.48
C PRO A 204 -18.37 -50.44 -9.29
N ALA A 205 -17.53 -51.46 -9.43
CA ALA A 205 -17.26 -52.41 -8.36
C ALA A 205 -16.55 -51.75 -7.17
N MET A 206 -15.54 -50.92 -7.44
CA MET A 206 -14.79 -50.16 -6.43
C MET A 206 -15.70 -49.21 -5.63
N VAL A 207 -16.66 -48.57 -6.29
CA VAL A 207 -17.66 -47.71 -5.65
C VAL A 207 -18.63 -48.52 -4.82
N LYS A 208 -19.19 -49.61 -5.38
CA LYS A 208 -20.16 -50.48 -4.70
C LYS A 208 -19.60 -51.07 -3.41
N GLU A 209 -18.33 -51.47 -3.41
CA GLU A 209 -17.63 -51.95 -2.23
C GLU A 209 -17.64 -50.91 -1.09
N ARG A 210 -17.33 -49.65 -1.40
CA ARG A 210 -17.29 -48.55 -0.41
C ARG A 210 -18.69 -48.13 0.04
N GLN A 211 -19.68 -48.18 -0.85
CA GLN A 211 -21.08 -47.97 -0.50
C GLN A 211 -21.58 -49.04 0.48
N LEU A 212 -21.25 -50.32 0.26
CA LEU A 212 -21.56 -51.42 1.19
C LEU A 212 -20.84 -51.24 2.54
N ALA A 213 -19.67 -50.60 2.55
CA ALA A 213 -18.96 -50.18 3.76
C ALA A 213 -19.51 -48.88 4.40
N GLY A 214 -20.66 -48.38 3.94
CA GLY A 214 -21.35 -47.20 4.49
C GLY A 214 -20.72 -45.86 4.10
N LYS A 215 -19.84 -45.82 3.10
CA LYS A 215 -19.23 -44.57 2.61
C LYS A 215 -20.18 -43.84 1.65
N LYS A 216 -20.22 -42.51 1.78
CA LYS A 216 -20.97 -41.59 0.89
C LYS A 216 -20.23 -41.38 -0.43
N LEU A 217 -20.13 -42.43 -1.23
CA LEU A 217 -19.42 -42.44 -2.51
C LEU A 217 -20.39 -42.77 -3.63
N LEU A 218 -20.40 -41.99 -4.70
CA LEU A 218 -20.98 -42.38 -5.98
C LEU A 218 -20.03 -42.04 -7.13
N TYR A 219 -20.32 -42.51 -8.34
CA TYR A 219 -19.61 -42.08 -9.54
C TYR A 219 -20.56 -41.49 -10.57
N VAL A 220 -20.02 -40.62 -11.42
CA VAL A 220 -20.67 -40.15 -12.64
C VAL A 220 -20.00 -40.75 -13.87
N ASP A 221 -20.78 -40.98 -14.92
CA ASP A 221 -20.30 -41.70 -16.11
C ASP A 221 -20.01 -40.77 -17.31
N PHE A 222 -18.72 -40.44 -17.49
CA PHE A 222 -18.19 -39.76 -18.67
C PHE A 222 -17.84 -40.71 -19.82
N SER A 223 -18.03 -42.02 -19.64
CA SER A 223 -17.79 -43.04 -20.67
C SER A 223 -19.05 -43.44 -21.44
N SER A 224 -20.20 -42.84 -21.09
CA SER A 224 -21.46 -43.05 -21.77
C SER A 224 -21.42 -42.63 -23.24
N THR A 225 -22.35 -43.14 -24.04
CA THR A 225 -22.48 -42.82 -25.47
C THR A 225 -22.80 -41.35 -25.76
N TRP A 226 -23.04 -40.53 -24.73
CA TRP A 226 -23.28 -39.10 -24.85
C TRP A 226 -22.00 -38.27 -25.00
N PHE A 227 -20.86 -38.82 -24.56
CA PHE A 227 -19.54 -38.29 -24.83
C PHE A 227 -18.95 -39.00 -26.05
N SER A 228 -18.37 -38.23 -26.95
CA SER A 228 -17.64 -38.76 -28.11
C SER A 228 -16.33 -38.03 -28.31
N VAL A 229 -15.53 -38.50 -29.27
CA VAL A 229 -14.26 -37.82 -29.63
C VAL A 229 -14.48 -36.39 -30.13
N SER A 230 -15.68 -36.01 -30.56
CA SER A 230 -16.01 -34.62 -30.93
C SER A 230 -16.06 -33.66 -29.73
N ASP A 231 -16.18 -34.20 -28.52
CA ASP A 231 -16.19 -33.42 -27.28
C ASP A 231 -14.76 -33.16 -26.78
N LEU A 232 -13.74 -33.64 -27.49
CA LEU A 232 -12.33 -33.50 -27.16
C LEU A 232 -11.63 -32.52 -28.11
N ALA A 233 -10.64 -31.82 -27.59
CA ALA A 233 -9.72 -31.00 -28.36
C ALA A 233 -8.83 -31.86 -29.27
N ASP A 234 -8.03 -31.21 -30.12
CA ASP A 234 -7.18 -31.88 -31.13
C ASP A 234 -6.16 -32.88 -30.53
N ASP A 235 -5.86 -32.77 -29.23
CA ASP A 235 -5.01 -33.74 -28.53
C ASP A 235 -5.70 -35.09 -28.23
N GLY A 236 -7.01 -35.20 -28.49
CA GLY A 236 -7.79 -36.42 -28.33
C GLY A 236 -7.90 -36.92 -26.90
N GLN A 237 -7.68 -36.05 -25.91
CA GLN A 237 -7.72 -36.34 -24.47
C GLN A 237 -8.52 -35.32 -23.67
N HIS A 238 -8.27 -34.03 -23.90
CA HIS A 238 -8.87 -32.98 -23.10
C HIS A 238 -10.20 -32.52 -23.71
N PRO A 239 -11.20 -32.14 -22.91
CA PRO A 239 -12.47 -31.65 -23.45
C PRO A 239 -12.32 -30.31 -24.18
N THR A 240 -13.16 -30.08 -25.18
CA THR A 240 -13.46 -28.72 -25.68
C THR A 240 -14.35 -27.98 -24.68
N ASP A 241 -14.59 -26.68 -24.87
CA ASP A 241 -15.54 -25.92 -24.05
C ASP A 241 -16.94 -26.57 -24.03
N ALA A 242 -17.39 -27.15 -25.16
CA ALA A 242 -18.65 -27.90 -25.23
C ALA A 242 -18.59 -29.22 -24.45
N GLY A 243 -17.45 -29.92 -24.51
CA GLY A 243 -17.22 -31.13 -23.71
C GLY A 243 -17.21 -30.84 -22.20
N PHE A 244 -16.56 -29.75 -21.78
CA PHE A 244 -16.57 -29.29 -20.40
C PHE A 244 -17.98 -28.93 -19.92
N LEU A 245 -18.82 -28.32 -20.78
CA LEU A 245 -20.22 -28.04 -20.45
C LEU A 245 -21.03 -29.33 -20.22
N LYS A 246 -20.83 -30.37 -21.04
CA LYS A 246 -21.46 -31.68 -20.81
C LYS A 246 -21.00 -32.30 -19.49
N MET A 247 -19.70 -32.26 -19.20
CA MET A 247 -19.18 -32.74 -17.91
C MET A 247 -19.82 -32.00 -16.75
N SER A 248 -19.99 -30.68 -16.91
CA SER A 248 -20.63 -29.81 -15.93
C SER A 248 -22.05 -30.28 -15.57
N TYR A 249 -22.85 -30.61 -16.58
CA TYR A 249 -24.20 -31.14 -16.38
C TYR A 249 -24.19 -32.48 -15.65
N VAL A 250 -23.31 -33.40 -16.03
CA VAL A 250 -23.23 -34.73 -15.43
C VAL A 250 -22.76 -34.66 -13.97
N TRP A 251 -21.81 -33.79 -13.64
CA TRP A 251 -21.44 -33.51 -12.25
C TRP A 251 -22.62 -33.00 -11.43
N TYR A 252 -23.39 -32.06 -11.98
CA TYR A 252 -24.60 -31.55 -11.35
C TYR A 252 -25.62 -32.68 -11.06
N GLN A 253 -25.83 -33.61 -11.99
CA GLN A 253 -26.70 -34.78 -11.76
C GLN A 253 -26.16 -35.68 -10.63
N GLY A 254 -24.84 -35.87 -10.56
CA GLY A 254 -24.20 -36.59 -9.46
C GLY A 254 -24.48 -35.94 -8.10
N ILE A 255 -24.37 -34.60 -8.01
CA ILE A 255 -24.65 -33.85 -6.78
C ILE A 255 -26.13 -34.02 -6.40
N ARG A 256 -27.04 -33.92 -7.37
CA ARG A 256 -28.48 -34.13 -7.14
C ARG A 256 -28.79 -35.54 -6.64
N ALA A 257 -28.12 -36.55 -7.16
CA ALA A 257 -28.25 -37.93 -6.71
C ALA A 257 -27.71 -38.14 -5.29
N ALA A 258 -26.59 -37.49 -4.92
CA ALA A 258 -26.07 -37.50 -3.56
C ALA A 258 -27.05 -36.84 -2.58
N GLU A 259 -27.66 -35.72 -2.97
CA GLU A 259 -28.64 -35.04 -2.14
C GLU A 259 -29.92 -35.85 -1.96
N ALA A 260 -30.42 -36.50 -3.03
CA ALA A 260 -31.61 -37.34 -2.95
C ALA A 260 -31.43 -38.52 -1.98
N GLN A 261 -30.19 -38.95 -1.75
CA GLN A 261 -29.84 -39.97 -0.76
C GLN A 261 -29.60 -39.39 0.65
N GLY A 262 -29.71 -38.07 0.82
CA GLY A 262 -29.43 -37.39 2.08
C GLY A 262 -27.95 -37.39 2.48
N TRP A 263 -27.03 -37.55 1.51
CA TRP A 263 -25.60 -37.69 1.80
C TRP A 263 -24.90 -36.35 2.03
N LEU A 264 -25.40 -35.28 1.45
CA LEU A 264 -24.84 -33.94 1.59
C LEU A 264 -25.16 -33.37 2.97
N THR A 265 -24.13 -32.88 3.67
CA THR A 265 -24.22 -32.25 5.00
C THR A 265 -23.42 -30.96 5.04
N PRO A 266 -23.69 -30.01 5.96
CA PRO A 266 -22.89 -28.79 6.10
C PRO A 266 -21.39 -29.10 6.25
N PRO A 267 -20.51 -28.23 5.72
CA PRO A 267 -19.08 -28.36 5.90
C PRO A 267 -18.69 -28.21 7.37
N LYS A 268 -17.61 -28.89 7.74
CA LYS A 268 -17.04 -28.75 9.08
C LYS A 268 -16.48 -27.34 9.21
N ALA A 269 -16.94 -26.61 10.23
CA ALA A 269 -16.40 -25.29 10.53
C ALA A 269 -14.88 -25.37 10.78
N ILE A 270 -14.13 -24.51 10.12
CA ILE A 270 -12.70 -24.30 10.33
C ILE A 270 -12.53 -22.82 10.69
N GLY A 271 -11.81 -22.52 11.78
CA GLY A 271 -11.50 -21.12 12.11
C GLY A 271 -10.73 -20.45 10.97
N GLY A 272 -11.19 -19.28 10.52
CA GLY A 272 -10.55 -18.52 9.44
C GLY A 272 -10.90 -18.96 8.01
N LEU A 273 -11.87 -19.86 7.84
CA LEU A 273 -12.41 -20.24 6.52
C LEU A 273 -13.92 -20.01 6.51
N SER A 274 -14.40 -19.08 5.67
CA SER A 274 -15.83 -18.84 5.48
C SER A 274 -16.38 -19.72 4.38
N ASP A 275 -17.51 -20.38 4.65
CA ASP A 275 -18.27 -21.12 3.63
C ASP A 275 -19.15 -20.21 2.76
N ASP A 276 -19.17 -18.91 3.10
CA ASP A 276 -19.84 -17.88 2.32
C ASP A 276 -18.97 -17.48 1.12
N PRO A 277 -19.42 -17.67 -0.12
CA PRO A 277 -18.68 -17.30 -1.32
C PRO A 277 -18.44 -15.79 -1.48
N GLU A 278 -19.03 -14.92 -0.66
CA GLU A 278 -18.64 -13.50 -0.56
C GLU A 278 -17.43 -13.27 0.36
N LEU A 279 -16.99 -14.30 1.08
CA LEU A 279 -15.90 -14.30 2.06
C LEU A 279 -14.92 -15.49 1.87
N ALA A 280 -15.06 -16.23 0.76
CA ALA A 280 -14.45 -17.54 0.56
C ALA A 280 -13.07 -17.47 -0.11
N GLY A 281 -12.04 -17.32 0.72
CA GLY A 281 -10.70 -17.87 0.54
C GLY A 281 -10.22 -18.36 1.91
N PRO A 282 -9.02 -18.95 2.07
CA PRO A 282 -8.38 -18.99 3.40
C PRO A 282 -8.21 -17.53 3.84
N ALA A 283 -9.17 -16.99 4.61
CA ALA A 283 -9.60 -15.59 4.58
C ALA A 283 -8.59 -14.64 3.89
N LYS A 284 -8.74 -14.47 2.57
CA LYS A 284 -8.04 -13.42 1.82
C LYS A 284 -8.63 -12.07 2.23
N THR A 285 -9.96 -12.01 2.33
CA THR A 285 -10.72 -10.86 2.81
C THR A 285 -11.06 -10.93 4.30
N CYS A 286 -10.50 -10.07 5.13
CA CYS A 286 -11.06 -9.79 6.46
C CYS A 286 -10.65 -8.40 6.93
N ASP A 287 -11.51 -7.77 7.72
CA ASP A 287 -11.20 -6.50 8.35
C ASP A 287 -9.89 -6.57 9.13
N LYS A 288 -9.02 -5.59 8.88
CA LYS A 288 -7.85 -5.36 9.72
C LYS A 288 -8.32 -4.90 11.11
N VAL A 289 -7.91 -5.61 12.14
CA VAL A 289 -8.21 -5.27 13.55
C VAL A 289 -6.92 -5.06 14.32
N PRO A 290 -6.80 -4.00 15.15
CA PRO A 290 -5.62 -3.79 15.98
C PRO A 290 -5.30 -5.00 16.87
N GLY A 291 -4.01 -5.32 17.00
CA GLY A 291 -3.52 -6.37 17.89
C GLY A 291 -3.44 -7.77 17.28
N ASN A 292 -3.89 -7.98 16.04
CA ASN A 292 -3.88 -9.28 15.37
C ASN A 292 -2.71 -9.49 14.39
N ALA A 293 -1.81 -8.51 14.27
CA ALA A 293 -0.64 -8.64 13.40
C ALA A 293 0.37 -9.67 13.93
N VAL A 294 1.13 -10.30 13.02
CA VAL A 294 2.17 -11.27 13.38
C VAL A 294 3.54 -10.69 13.05
N GLY A 295 4.44 -10.65 14.04
CA GLY A 295 5.75 -10.00 13.93
C GLY A 295 6.21 -9.38 15.26
N PRO A 296 7.24 -8.52 15.26
CA PRO A 296 7.94 -7.99 14.08
C PRO A 296 8.93 -8.98 13.46
N TYR A 297 9.11 -8.92 12.14
CA TYR A 297 10.17 -9.60 11.42
C TYR A 297 11.10 -8.60 10.75
N THR A 298 12.41 -8.81 10.82
CA THR A 298 13.36 -8.00 10.05
C THR A 298 13.39 -8.50 8.62
N VAL A 299 12.96 -7.66 7.68
CA VAL A 299 12.75 -8.01 6.27
C VAL A 299 13.64 -7.22 5.33
N GLN A 300 14.38 -6.23 5.83
CA GLN A 300 15.38 -5.50 5.06
C GLN A 300 16.57 -5.15 5.96
N GLN A 301 17.78 -5.41 5.47
CA GLN A 301 19.02 -5.33 6.26
C GLN A 301 19.90 -4.12 5.91
N GLY A 302 19.37 -3.17 5.13
CA GLY A 302 20.09 -1.99 4.65
C GLY A 302 20.47 -2.09 3.18
N SER A 303 20.28 -0.99 2.46
CA SER A 303 20.48 -0.85 1.02
C SER A 303 20.43 0.62 0.61
N GLY A 304 20.84 0.92 -0.62
CA GLY A 304 20.83 2.29 -1.14
C GLY A 304 22.08 3.10 -0.82
N ARG A 305 22.07 4.35 -1.26
CA ARG A 305 23.15 5.33 -1.10
C ARG A 305 22.60 6.60 -0.44
N ASP A 306 23.44 7.23 0.35
CA ASP A 306 23.30 8.60 0.83
C ASP A 306 24.43 9.46 0.22
N ASP A 307 24.42 10.75 0.49
CA ASP A 307 25.52 11.66 0.18
C ASP A 307 26.54 11.77 1.33
N GLY A 308 26.46 10.86 2.31
CA GLY A 308 27.31 10.77 3.50
C GLY A 308 26.91 11.72 4.62
N ASP A 309 27.69 11.75 5.70
CA ASP A 309 27.49 12.72 6.79
C ASP A 309 27.72 14.16 6.28
N TYR A 310 26.99 15.13 6.85
CA TYR A 310 27.25 16.53 6.57
C TYR A 310 28.68 16.91 7.00
N VAL A 311 29.46 17.39 6.04
CA VAL A 311 30.79 17.95 6.25
C VAL A 311 30.70 19.45 6.03
N HIS A 312 30.82 20.19 7.13
CA HIS A 312 30.76 21.64 7.08
C HIS A 312 32.02 22.24 6.44
N SER A 313 31.82 23.21 5.55
CA SER A 313 32.86 24.13 5.11
C SER A 313 32.24 25.50 4.78
N ALA A 314 33.02 26.57 4.87
CA ALA A 314 32.49 27.90 4.62
C ALA A 314 33.56 28.85 4.09
N SER A 315 33.13 29.76 3.21
CA SER A 315 33.96 30.81 2.63
C SER A 315 33.49 32.20 3.06
N PRO A 316 34.41 33.15 3.35
CA PRO A 316 34.03 34.54 3.61
C PRO A 316 33.27 35.15 2.44
N ALA A 317 32.14 35.79 2.72
CA ALA A 317 31.24 36.46 1.75
C ALA A 317 31.22 37.98 1.93
N GLY A 318 32.36 38.53 2.37
CA GLY A 318 32.52 39.95 2.68
C GLY A 318 31.80 40.38 3.96
N ASP A 319 31.92 41.67 4.26
CA ASP A 319 31.26 42.31 5.37
C ASP A 319 30.56 43.60 4.93
N PHE A 320 29.64 44.07 5.76
CA PHE A 320 29.06 45.39 5.61
C PHE A 320 28.81 46.00 6.99
N SER A 321 28.81 47.33 7.03
CA SER A 321 28.21 48.04 8.15
C SER A 321 26.70 47.95 7.99
N GLY A 322 26.02 47.41 9.00
CA GLY A 322 24.56 47.43 9.08
C GLY A 322 24.03 48.86 9.10
N PHE A 323 22.71 48.98 9.23
CA PHE A 323 21.96 50.24 9.08
C PHE A 323 22.69 51.52 9.58
N ASN A 324 23.16 52.35 8.64
CA ASN A 324 23.53 53.75 8.89
C ASN A 324 22.26 54.59 8.79
N ASN A 325 21.76 55.03 9.94
CA ASN A 325 20.50 55.76 10.05
C ASN A 325 20.60 57.16 9.39
N PRO A 326 19.71 57.54 8.45
CA PRO A 326 19.66 58.89 7.88
C PRO A 326 19.03 59.97 8.79
N SER A 327 18.60 59.65 10.02
CA SER A 327 18.07 60.64 10.96
C SER A 327 18.42 60.32 12.41
N ASN A 328 19.16 61.21 13.08
CA ASN A 328 19.70 61.15 14.44
C ASN A 328 18.73 60.73 15.57
N VAL A 329 18.22 59.50 15.58
CA VAL A 329 17.62 58.88 16.77
C VAL A 329 18.77 58.25 17.54
N ALA A 330 19.04 58.77 18.73
CA ALA A 330 20.12 58.29 19.60
C ALA A 330 19.81 56.86 20.06
N PHE A 331 20.59 55.88 19.59
CA PHE A 331 20.48 54.49 20.03
C PHE A 331 21.55 54.18 21.08
N ASN A 332 21.13 53.87 22.31
CA ASN A 332 21.93 53.08 23.25
C ASN A 332 21.42 51.64 23.16
N ASN A 333 22.23 50.72 22.62
CA ASN A 333 21.88 49.34 22.30
C ASN A 333 22.35 48.37 23.41
N PRO A 334 21.50 47.44 23.88
CA PRO A 334 21.97 46.05 24.07
C PRO A 334 20.87 45.03 23.69
N LEU A 335 21.06 44.21 22.65
CA LEU A 335 21.72 42.91 22.77
C LEU A 335 22.80 42.70 21.69
N PRO A 336 24.08 43.01 21.95
CA PRO A 336 24.67 44.27 21.50
C PRO A 336 24.31 44.77 20.07
N GLU A 337 23.70 43.98 19.16
CA GLU A 337 23.55 44.30 17.74
C GLU A 337 22.10 44.33 17.17
N GLY A 338 21.26 43.27 17.25
CA GLY A 338 19.83 43.31 16.79
C GLY A 338 19.54 43.01 15.31
N VAL A 339 20.29 42.07 14.73
CA VAL A 339 20.21 41.64 13.32
C VAL A 339 19.57 40.26 13.20
N TYR A 340 18.70 40.09 12.21
CA TYR A 340 18.03 38.84 11.84
C TYR A 340 18.09 38.65 10.32
N TRP A 341 18.05 37.39 9.89
CA TRP A 341 17.84 37.00 8.50
C TRP A 341 16.46 36.36 8.41
N ALA A 342 15.63 36.87 7.50
CA ALA A 342 14.28 36.35 7.32
C ALA A 342 13.72 36.66 5.94
N ASP A 343 13.12 35.69 5.27
CA ASP A 343 12.41 35.90 4.01
C ASP A 343 11.14 36.74 4.23
N ILE A 344 11.23 38.05 3.99
CA ILE A 344 10.13 38.98 4.20
C ILE A 344 9.22 39.04 2.97
N ASN A 345 9.81 38.92 1.78
CA ASN A 345 9.11 39.09 0.51
C ASN A 345 8.63 37.78 -0.13
N GLY A 346 8.93 36.62 0.46
CA GLY A 346 8.53 35.28 0.06
C GLY A 346 9.23 34.79 -1.21
N ASP A 347 10.48 35.19 -1.45
CA ASP A 347 11.23 34.82 -2.65
C ASP A 347 12.19 33.62 -2.47
N GLY A 348 12.20 33.03 -1.28
CA GLY A 348 13.06 31.90 -0.89
C GLY A 348 14.47 32.31 -0.44
N VAL A 349 14.75 33.61 -0.37
CA VAL A 349 16.03 34.17 0.09
C VAL A 349 15.79 34.99 1.35
N ASP A 350 16.57 34.72 2.39
CA ASP A 350 16.45 35.50 3.62
C ASP A 350 16.96 36.94 3.45
N ASP A 351 16.12 37.89 3.85
CA ASP A 351 16.38 39.33 3.84
C ASP A 351 17.03 39.80 5.14
N TYR A 352 17.72 40.95 5.06
CA TYR A 352 18.28 41.58 6.23
C TYR A 352 17.20 42.33 7.01
N VAL A 353 17.02 41.98 8.29
CA VAL A 353 16.07 42.63 9.19
C VAL A 353 16.79 43.16 10.44
N TYR A 354 16.55 44.43 10.77
CA TYR A 354 17.01 45.07 11.99
C TYR A 354 15.85 45.35 12.93
N VAL A 355 16.01 44.95 14.20
CA VAL A 355 15.02 45.17 15.25
C VAL A 355 15.63 46.02 16.38
N PRO A 356 15.01 47.15 16.78
CA PRO A 356 15.42 47.94 17.95
C PRO A 356 15.21 47.17 19.26
N LEU A 357 15.51 47.78 20.42
CA LEU A 357 15.39 47.10 21.73
C LEU A 357 13.96 46.62 22.03
N ASP A 358 13.00 47.38 21.53
CA ASP A 358 11.61 47.02 21.47
C ASP A 358 11.14 47.21 20.04
N ALA A 359 10.56 46.17 19.43
CA ALA A 359 10.10 46.19 18.05
C ALA A 359 9.06 47.30 17.78
N SER A 360 8.33 47.76 18.79
CA SER A 360 7.39 48.89 18.67
C SER A 360 8.05 50.22 18.25
N SER A 361 9.39 50.29 18.26
CA SER A 361 10.16 51.41 17.74
C SER A 361 10.44 51.33 16.23
N GLY A 362 9.74 50.48 15.48
CA GLY A 362 9.91 50.31 14.03
C GLY A 362 10.90 49.21 13.64
N LEU A 363 10.84 48.78 12.38
CA LEU A 363 11.75 47.78 11.80
C LEU A 363 12.52 48.35 10.61
N GLY A 364 13.73 47.86 10.39
CA GLY A 364 14.50 48.13 9.17
C GLY A 364 14.64 46.87 8.34
N VAL A 365 14.30 46.92 7.05
CA VAL A 365 14.39 45.79 6.12
C VAL A 365 15.18 46.19 4.88
N ALA A 366 16.06 45.30 4.41
CA ALA A 366 16.67 45.38 3.09
C ALA A 366 16.60 44.03 2.41
N LEU A 367 16.03 44.03 1.20
CA LEU A 367 15.92 42.81 0.42
C LEU A 367 17.28 42.30 0.01
N ASN A 368 17.41 40.98 -0.03
CA ASN A 368 18.58 40.31 -0.54
C ASN A 368 18.40 39.88 -1.99
N ASN A 369 19.42 40.05 -2.82
CA ASN A 369 19.37 39.65 -4.23
C ASN A 369 19.77 38.18 -4.47
N GLY A 370 19.99 37.40 -3.40
CA GLY A 370 20.36 35.97 -3.47
C GLY A 370 21.84 35.69 -3.69
N ASP A 371 22.66 36.73 -3.92
CA ASP A 371 24.13 36.64 -3.98
C ASP A 371 24.80 37.24 -2.73
N GLY A 372 24.00 37.51 -1.70
CA GLY A 372 24.38 38.23 -0.50
C GLY A 372 24.45 39.74 -0.68
N SER A 373 24.24 40.32 -1.86
CA SER A 373 24.12 41.77 -1.98
C SER A 373 22.75 42.25 -1.47
N LEU A 374 22.75 43.36 -0.74
CA LEU A 374 21.53 43.94 -0.20
C LEU A 374 21.06 45.11 -1.08
N GLY A 375 19.76 45.15 -1.33
CA GLY A 375 19.07 46.26 -1.97
C GLY A 375 18.94 47.49 -1.06
N ALA A 376 18.13 48.45 -1.49
CA ALA A 376 17.90 49.67 -0.73
C ALA A 376 17.13 49.39 0.57
N TYR A 377 17.70 49.85 1.68
CA TYR A 377 17.11 49.78 3.01
C TYR A 377 15.83 50.61 3.13
N LEU A 378 14.84 50.08 3.86
CA LEU A 378 13.62 50.78 4.25
C LEU A 378 13.42 50.64 5.76
N TYR A 379 13.25 51.77 6.44
CA TYR A 379 12.75 51.79 7.81
C TYR A 379 11.27 52.14 7.79
N PHE A 380 10.46 51.39 8.52
CA PHE A 380 9.03 51.66 8.63
C PHE A 380 8.51 51.57 10.08
N PRO A 381 7.47 52.34 10.42
CA PRO A 381 6.82 52.25 11.72
C PRO A 381 6.19 50.88 11.94
N PHE A 382 6.48 50.26 13.06
CA PHE A 382 5.96 48.95 13.46
C PHE A 382 5.45 49.05 14.88
N THR A 383 4.22 48.61 15.15
CA THR A 383 3.51 48.89 16.41
C THR A 383 3.40 47.71 17.35
N HIS A 384 3.91 46.52 16.98
CA HIS A 384 3.84 45.34 17.83
C HIS A 384 4.93 45.40 18.91
N ALA A 385 4.51 45.46 20.17
CA ALA A 385 5.42 45.45 21.30
C ALA A 385 6.04 44.06 21.47
N CYS A 386 7.36 43.99 21.38
CA CYS A 386 8.12 42.81 21.72
C CYS A 386 9.54 43.23 22.08
N ALA A 387 9.98 42.89 23.29
CA ALA A 387 11.38 43.04 23.65
C ALA A 387 12.23 42.17 22.71
N ARG A 388 13.32 42.73 22.19
CA ARG A 388 14.18 42.07 21.21
C ARG A 388 14.60 40.65 21.61
N SER A 389 14.80 40.37 22.90
CA SER A 389 15.15 39.02 23.39
C SER A 389 14.13 37.93 23.01
N GLY A 390 12.86 38.33 22.85
CA GLY A 390 11.75 37.45 22.48
C GLY A 390 11.47 37.37 20.99
N VAL A 391 12.07 38.24 20.16
CA VAL A 391 11.77 38.30 18.73
C VAL A 391 12.36 37.09 18.00
N ARG A 392 11.54 36.45 17.17
CA ARG A 392 11.89 35.39 16.22
C ARG A 392 11.22 35.69 14.89
N PHE A 393 11.85 35.29 13.79
CA PHE A 393 11.24 35.23 12.48
C PHE A 393 11.23 33.77 12.03
N ALA A 394 10.09 33.29 11.58
CA ALA A 394 9.92 31.92 11.14
C ALA A 394 8.62 31.81 10.32
N ASP A 395 8.57 30.95 9.31
CA ASP A 395 7.33 30.70 8.59
C ASP A 395 6.40 29.83 9.45
N MET A 396 5.40 30.43 10.07
CA MET A 396 4.43 29.70 10.89
C MET A 396 3.19 29.30 10.10
N THR A 397 3.05 29.76 8.85
CA THR A 397 1.87 29.51 8.02
C THR A 397 2.12 28.63 6.80
N GLY A 398 3.40 28.35 6.53
CA GLY A 398 3.90 27.61 5.37
C GLY A 398 3.83 28.42 4.07
N ASP A 399 3.46 29.70 4.09
CA ASP A 399 3.24 30.46 2.85
C ASP A 399 4.54 30.95 2.18
N GLY A 400 5.70 30.53 2.70
CA GLY A 400 7.03 30.90 2.25
C GLY A 400 7.51 32.23 2.82
N ARG A 401 6.72 32.92 3.66
CA ARG A 401 7.10 34.19 4.28
C ARG A 401 7.36 33.99 5.76
N HIS A 402 8.47 34.54 6.24
CA HIS A 402 8.74 34.54 7.67
C HIS A 402 7.83 35.51 8.41
N ASP A 403 7.11 34.97 9.39
CA ASP A 403 6.21 35.70 10.29
C ASP A 403 6.98 36.36 11.43
N PHE A 404 6.46 37.48 11.95
CA PHE A 404 7.02 38.12 13.13
C PHE A 404 6.49 37.43 14.39
N CYS A 405 7.36 36.77 15.14
CA CYS A 405 7.01 36.05 16.36
C CYS A 405 7.62 36.68 17.61
N CYS A 406 6.80 36.82 18.66
CA CYS A 406 7.23 37.22 19.99
C CYS A 406 7.06 36.07 20.98
N VAL A 407 8.19 35.53 21.46
CA VAL A 407 8.22 34.62 22.61
C VAL A 407 8.28 35.46 23.87
N GLN A 408 7.27 35.38 24.72
CA GLN A 408 7.20 36.12 25.98
C GLN A 408 8.13 35.52 27.04
N ALA A 409 8.36 36.25 28.14
CA ALA A 409 9.28 35.83 29.20
C ALA A 409 8.96 34.42 29.78
N ASN A 410 7.67 34.09 29.87
CA ASN A 410 7.17 32.79 30.33
C ASN A 410 7.18 31.69 29.25
N GLY A 411 7.57 32.01 28.01
CA GLY A 411 7.58 31.10 26.86
C GLY A 411 6.36 31.16 25.96
N ASP A 412 5.32 31.94 26.28
CA ASP A 412 4.14 32.05 25.40
C ASP A 412 4.54 32.62 24.04
N LEU A 413 4.06 32.01 22.97
CA LEU A 413 4.32 32.45 21.60
C LEU A 413 3.11 33.23 21.08
N ALA A 414 3.37 34.42 20.54
CA ALA A 414 2.41 35.19 19.76
C ALA A 414 3.07 35.69 18.47
N CYS A 415 2.53 35.32 17.32
CA CYS A 415 3.04 35.77 16.02
C CYS A 415 2.02 36.60 15.24
N SER A 416 2.55 37.46 14.39
CA SER A 416 1.81 38.28 13.44
C SER A 416 2.15 37.80 12.04
N GLN A 417 1.12 37.38 11.29
CA GLN A 417 1.32 36.77 9.98
C GLN A 417 1.86 37.80 8.99
N ASN A 418 2.94 37.47 8.27
CA ASN A 418 3.47 38.28 7.20
C ASN A 418 2.62 38.10 5.94
N THR A 419 1.96 39.18 5.49
CA THR A 419 1.24 39.19 4.21
C THR A 419 1.84 40.23 3.27
N PRO A 420 1.71 40.06 1.94
CA PRO A 420 2.23 41.03 0.97
C PRO A 420 1.76 42.46 1.27
N GLY A 421 2.73 43.36 1.46
CA GLY A 421 2.49 44.79 1.58
C GLY A 421 2.50 45.50 0.22
N THR A 422 2.39 46.83 0.25
CA THR A 422 2.50 47.66 -0.97
C THR A 422 3.94 47.85 -1.44
N ASP A 423 4.91 47.66 -0.54
CA ASP A 423 6.35 47.58 -0.85
C ASP A 423 6.86 46.23 -0.32
N PRO A 424 7.61 45.44 -1.10
CA PRO A 424 8.18 44.17 -0.64
C PRO A 424 9.04 44.26 0.64
N ARG A 425 9.61 45.43 0.96
CA ARG A 425 10.36 45.68 2.20
C ARG A 425 9.48 46.09 3.38
N HIS A 426 8.19 46.36 3.13
CA HIS A 426 7.21 46.78 4.12
C HIS A 426 6.07 45.76 4.17
N PRO A 427 6.31 44.59 4.78
CA PRO A 427 5.29 43.54 4.93
C PRO A 427 4.11 44.04 5.76
N ASN A 428 2.92 43.50 5.46
CA ASN A 428 1.74 43.72 6.27
C ASN A 428 1.63 42.62 7.33
N PHE A 429 2.13 42.90 8.54
CA PHE A 429 2.05 41.96 9.68
C PHE A 429 0.67 42.00 10.35
N VAL A 430 -0.10 40.92 10.22
CA VAL A 430 -1.46 40.79 10.75
C VAL A 430 -1.42 40.13 12.13
N ALA A 431 -1.68 40.94 13.17
CA ALA A 431 -1.65 40.51 14.58
C ALA A 431 -2.68 39.42 14.94
N GLY A 432 -2.37 38.64 15.98
CA GLY A 432 -3.34 37.79 16.69
C GLY A 432 -3.82 36.56 15.93
N ARG A 433 -3.14 36.21 14.83
CA ARG A 433 -3.47 35.05 14.00
C ARG A 433 -2.87 33.76 14.53
N ILE A 434 -1.71 33.85 15.18
CA ILE A 434 -0.87 32.70 15.51
C ILE A 434 -0.49 32.81 16.99
N SER A 435 -0.84 31.80 17.79
CA SER A 435 -0.46 31.75 19.19
C SER A 435 -0.28 30.33 19.69
N LYS A 436 0.56 30.19 20.71
CA LYS A 436 0.76 28.95 21.46
C LYS A 436 1.06 29.28 22.92
N SER A 437 0.31 28.65 23.82
CA SER A 437 0.63 28.67 25.25
C SER A 437 1.92 27.91 25.52
N ASN A 438 2.72 28.42 26.45
CA ASN A 438 3.94 27.78 26.91
C ASN A 438 3.65 26.39 27.50
N GLU A 439 4.66 25.53 27.39
CA GLU A 439 4.63 24.14 27.88
C GLU A 439 5.40 24.00 29.21
N GLY A 440 5.46 25.09 29.99
CA GLY A 440 6.25 25.18 31.22
C GLY A 440 7.72 25.57 31.03
N TYR A 441 8.10 26.04 29.84
CA TYR A 441 9.47 26.43 29.48
C TYR A 441 9.58 27.94 29.31
N SER A 442 10.63 28.54 29.88
CA SER A 442 10.88 29.98 29.78
C SER A 442 11.37 30.43 28.40
N GLN A 443 11.29 31.73 28.11
CA GLN A 443 11.79 32.34 26.85
C GLN A 443 13.16 31.83 26.41
N ALA A 444 14.11 31.69 27.35
CA ALA A 444 15.48 31.30 27.06
C ALA A 444 15.59 29.86 26.50
N GLN A 445 14.64 29.00 26.85
CA GLN A 445 14.60 27.59 26.45
C GLN A 445 13.90 27.37 25.11
N VAL A 446 13.18 28.36 24.59
CA VAL A 446 12.32 28.20 23.41
C VAL A 446 13.06 28.63 22.13
N ARG A 447 12.89 27.84 21.07
CA ARG A 447 13.26 28.16 19.69
C ARG A 447 12.08 27.85 18.76
N LEU A 448 12.13 28.41 17.55
CA LEU A 448 11.26 28.03 16.44
C LEU A 448 12.15 27.40 15.37
N ALA A 449 11.72 26.28 14.81
CA ALA A 449 12.50 25.51 13.86
C ALA A 449 11.59 24.56 13.08
N ASP A 450 11.78 24.39 11.77
CA ASP A 450 11.09 23.33 11.02
C ASP A 450 11.82 22.01 11.21
N ILE A 451 11.36 21.21 12.17
CA ILE A 451 12.05 19.98 12.59
C ILE A 451 11.70 18.80 11.69
N ASP A 452 10.54 18.82 11.05
CA ASP A 452 10.09 17.71 10.21
C ASP A 452 10.03 17.99 8.72
N GLY A 453 10.52 19.17 8.32
CA GLY A 453 10.74 19.57 6.94
C GLY A 453 9.41 19.66 6.20
N ASP A 454 8.41 20.27 6.83
CA ASP A 454 7.08 20.47 6.25
C ASP A 454 6.80 21.91 5.85
N GLY A 455 7.82 22.77 5.89
CA GLY A 455 7.77 24.18 5.52
C GLY A 455 7.20 25.05 6.63
N ARG A 456 6.78 24.48 7.76
CA ARG A 456 6.25 25.22 8.91
C ARG A 456 7.19 25.10 10.09
N ALA A 457 7.50 26.24 10.70
CA ALA A 457 8.26 26.23 11.93
C ALA A 457 7.45 25.70 13.11
N ASP A 458 8.12 24.84 13.88
CA ASP A 458 7.61 24.21 15.08
C ASP A 458 8.07 24.92 16.34
N TYR A 459 7.33 24.75 17.42
CA TYR A 459 7.74 25.23 18.74
C TYR A 459 8.62 24.16 19.39
N VAL A 460 9.87 24.49 19.69
CA VAL A 460 10.79 23.57 20.38
C VAL A 460 11.33 24.18 21.67
N ALA A 461 11.54 23.33 22.67
CA ALA A 461 12.05 23.75 23.97
C ALA A 461 13.14 22.82 24.49
N PHE A 462 14.23 23.41 25.00
CA PHE A 462 15.23 22.69 25.78
C PHE A 462 14.65 22.28 27.14
N SER A 463 14.86 21.02 27.52
CA SER A 463 14.47 20.51 28.83
C SER A 463 15.11 21.31 29.97
N ALA A 464 14.53 21.23 31.17
CA ALA A 464 15.04 21.97 32.33
C ALA A 464 16.51 21.61 32.68
N ASP A 465 16.89 20.35 32.47
CA ASP A 465 18.25 19.84 32.63
C ASP A 465 19.12 20.01 31.36
N ARG A 466 18.53 20.51 30.26
CA ARG A 466 19.19 20.85 28.99
C ARG A 466 19.79 19.66 28.25
N THR A 467 19.37 18.45 28.60
CA THR A 467 19.82 17.20 27.95
C THR A 467 18.89 16.76 26.82
N LYS A 468 17.74 17.41 26.65
CA LYS A 468 16.76 17.07 25.62
C LYS A 468 16.21 18.31 24.95
N ILE A 469 15.72 18.15 23.73
CA ILE A 469 14.86 19.12 23.06
C ILE A 469 13.52 18.44 22.81
N LEU A 470 12.46 19.08 23.26
CA LEU A 470 11.09 18.68 23.05
C LEU A 470 10.49 19.56 21.96
N GLY A 471 9.58 19.03 21.16
CA GLY A 471 8.97 19.74 20.03
C GLY A 471 7.47 19.61 20.05
N TRP A 472 6.79 20.61 19.48
CA TRP A 472 5.36 20.61 19.24
C TRP A 472 5.15 21.09 17.82
N ARG A 473 4.63 20.18 17.00
CA ARG A 473 4.39 20.41 15.59
C ARG A 473 3.33 21.48 15.38
N ASN A 474 3.60 22.40 14.49
CA ASN A 474 2.62 23.32 13.92
C ASN A 474 1.90 22.66 12.73
N GLY A 475 0.58 22.47 12.80
CA GLY A 475 -0.18 21.92 11.67
C GLY A 475 -1.43 22.71 11.32
N ALA A 476 -1.81 22.68 10.04
CA ALA A 476 -3.04 23.28 9.54
C ALA A 476 -3.59 22.56 8.30
N ASN A 477 -4.87 22.81 7.99
CA ASN A 477 -5.58 22.14 6.89
C ASN A 477 -5.29 22.76 5.50
N GLN A 478 -4.61 23.90 5.45
CA GLN A 478 -4.21 24.67 4.26
C GLN A 478 -3.22 25.77 4.69
N ASP A 479 -2.61 26.47 3.73
CA ASP A 479 -1.80 27.67 3.98
C ASP A 479 -2.51 28.67 4.87
N GLY A 480 -1.82 29.07 5.94
CA GLY A 480 -2.37 29.95 6.95
C GLY A 480 -2.08 29.51 8.39
N PRO A 481 -2.68 30.22 9.36
CA PRO A 481 -2.37 30.05 10.78
C PRO A 481 -2.54 28.62 11.29
N PRO A 482 -1.78 28.21 12.32
CA PRO A 482 -1.88 26.88 12.91
C PRO A 482 -3.32 26.54 13.31
N ALA A 483 -3.82 25.39 12.90
CA ALA A 483 -5.10 24.85 13.35
C ALA A 483 -4.95 24.01 14.62
N TYR A 484 -3.78 23.38 14.81
CA TYR A 484 -3.47 22.54 15.96
C TYR A 484 -1.97 22.49 16.25
N TRP A 485 -1.65 22.06 17.47
CA TRP A 485 -0.29 21.79 17.92
C TRP A 485 -0.20 20.35 18.41
N THR A 486 0.76 19.57 17.92
CA THR A 486 0.89 18.15 18.30
C THR A 486 2.27 17.85 18.90
N PRO A 487 2.36 17.30 20.12
CA PRO A 487 3.65 16.99 20.75
C PRO A 487 4.47 15.99 19.93
N MET A 488 5.72 16.33 19.62
CA MET A 488 6.68 15.43 18.99
C MET A 488 7.32 14.54 20.06
N ARG A 489 7.57 13.26 19.74
CA ARG A 489 8.30 12.31 20.62
C ARG A 489 9.80 12.65 20.69
N GLY A 490 10.14 13.77 21.32
CA GLY A 490 11.52 14.27 21.44
C GLY A 490 12.14 14.65 20.08
N VAL A 491 12.78 15.81 20.03
CA VAL A 491 13.55 16.27 18.86
C VAL A 491 15.00 15.79 19.00
N PHE A 492 15.58 16.01 20.19
CA PHE A 492 16.90 15.48 20.55
C PHE A 492 16.86 14.87 21.95
N ASN A 493 17.58 13.76 22.13
CA ASN A 493 17.85 13.15 23.42
C ASN A 493 19.36 13.12 23.67
N ASP A 494 19.76 13.09 24.94
CA ASP A 494 21.14 12.90 25.39
C ASP A 494 22.12 13.99 24.91
N LEU A 495 21.64 15.23 24.82
CA LEU A 495 22.51 16.39 24.62
C LEU A 495 23.47 16.54 25.79
N PRO A 496 24.75 16.87 25.53
CA PRO A 496 25.67 17.20 26.60
C PRO A 496 25.12 18.40 27.37
N ALA A 497 25.04 18.29 28.70
CA ALA A 497 24.57 19.37 29.55
C ALA A 497 25.46 20.61 29.35
N GLN A 498 24.90 21.66 28.73
CA GLN A 498 25.64 22.86 28.34
C GLN A 498 24.80 24.14 28.57
N GLU A 499 25.43 25.29 28.37
CA GLU A 499 24.74 26.60 28.35
C GLU A 499 23.79 26.68 27.16
N LEU A 500 22.61 27.30 27.36
CA LEU A 500 21.60 27.49 26.31
C LEU A 500 22.00 28.55 25.27
N SER A 501 23.02 29.36 25.59
CA SER A 501 23.50 30.43 24.71
C SER A 501 24.28 29.86 23.50
N GLY A 502 24.01 30.43 22.34
CA GLY A 502 24.65 30.08 21.08
C GLY A 502 24.03 28.92 20.32
N TRP A 503 23.05 28.19 20.89
CA TRP A 503 22.28 27.19 20.16
C TRP A 503 21.23 27.83 19.25
N ALA A 504 21.28 27.45 17.97
CA ALA A 504 20.36 27.84 16.92
C ALA A 504 19.95 26.61 16.09
N PHE A 505 18.80 26.75 15.45
CA PHE A 505 18.29 25.82 14.47
C PHE A 505 18.39 26.48 13.11
N ALA A 506 18.91 25.75 12.12
CA ALA A 506 18.99 26.19 10.74
C ALA A 506 19.28 24.99 9.85
N ASP A 507 18.66 24.93 8.68
CA ASP A 507 18.92 23.94 7.62
C ASP A 507 20.36 24.05 7.06
N LEU A 508 21.33 23.34 7.64
CA LEU A 508 22.76 23.46 7.30
C LEU A 508 23.17 22.58 6.13
N ASN A 509 22.54 21.42 6.00
CA ASN A 509 22.79 20.44 4.93
C ASN A 509 21.96 20.74 3.68
N GLY A 510 20.92 21.58 3.76
CA GLY A 510 20.01 21.88 2.65
C GLY A 510 18.92 20.83 2.51
N ASP A 511 18.63 20.07 3.56
CA ASP A 511 17.56 19.07 3.58
C ASP A 511 16.21 19.68 4.04
N HIS A 512 16.11 21.00 4.15
CA HIS A 512 14.89 21.70 4.56
C HIS A 512 14.37 21.29 5.96
N ARG A 513 15.14 20.52 6.73
CA ARG A 513 14.92 20.33 8.17
C ARG A 513 15.99 21.12 8.91
N ASP A 514 15.57 21.82 9.95
CA ASP A 514 16.51 22.63 10.70
C ASP A 514 17.45 21.75 11.55
N ASP A 515 18.74 21.90 11.29
CA ASP A 515 19.81 21.28 12.07
C ASP A 515 20.12 22.08 13.33
N LEU A 516 20.46 21.36 14.40
CA LEU A 516 20.90 21.98 15.64
C LEU A 516 22.40 22.34 15.56
N SER A 517 22.72 23.63 15.68
CA SER A 517 24.09 24.13 15.69
C SER A 517 24.39 25.07 16.85
N ARG A 518 25.65 25.08 17.29
CA ARG A 518 26.17 26.03 18.29
C ARG A 518 27.22 26.99 17.71
N GLY A 519 27.18 27.24 16.41
CA GLY A 519 28.13 28.13 15.72
C GLY A 519 29.59 27.61 15.65
N VAL A 520 29.87 26.42 16.19
CA VAL A 520 31.20 25.77 16.15
C VAL A 520 31.58 25.33 14.74
N THR A 521 30.59 25.11 13.86
CA THR A 521 30.78 24.63 12.49
C THR A 521 31.71 25.52 11.69
N HIS A 522 31.66 26.85 11.85
CA HIS A 522 32.47 27.80 11.09
C HIS A 522 33.82 28.21 11.76
N ASN A 523 34.43 27.36 12.60
CA ASN A 523 35.70 27.65 13.31
C ASN A 523 35.67 28.88 14.26
N PHE A 524 34.49 29.35 14.69
CA PHE A 524 34.38 30.58 15.50
C PHE A 524 34.54 30.39 17.01
N GLY A 525 34.74 29.16 17.50
CA GLY A 525 34.55 28.84 18.92
C GLY A 525 33.08 29.04 19.32
N ALA A 526 32.67 28.68 20.53
CA ALA A 526 31.31 28.93 21.00
C ALA A 526 31.07 30.44 21.17
N ASN A 527 30.71 31.12 20.07
CA ASN A 527 30.54 32.57 20.00
C ASN A 527 29.04 32.91 19.92
N PRO A 528 28.46 33.64 20.89
CA PRO A 528 27.03 33.93 20.94
C PRO A 528 26.53 34.94 19.87
N HIS A 529 27.40 35.44 19.00
CA HIS A 529 27.07 36.46 17.99
C HIS A 529 26.92 35.91 16.57
N ILE A 530 26.50 34.65 16.42
CA ILE A 530 26.24 34.02 15.12
C ILE A 530 24.74 34.01 14.82
N VAL A 531 24.38 34.47 13.62
CA VAL A 531 23.00 34.44 13.10
C VAL A 531 23.01 33.72 11.77
N PHE A 532 22.17 32.69 11.64
CA PHE A 532 22.01 31.90 10.42
C PHE A 532 20.91 32.48 9.52
N GLY A 533 21.01 32.23 8.22
CA GLY A 533 19.97 32.52 7.23
C GLY A 533 20.38 32.10 5.82
N LYS A 534 19.42 31.85 4.93
CA LYS A 534 19.62 31.47 3.52
C LYS A 534 19.84 32.72 2.66
N PHE A 535 21.00 33.36 2.78
CA PHE A 535 21.25 34.67 2.14
C PHE A 535 22.26 34.65 0.96
N MET A 536 22.88 33.51 0.64
CA MET A 536 23.83 33.36 -0.48
C MET A 536 23.32 32.44 -1.60
N GLY A 537 22.02 32.13 -1.62
CA GLY A 537 21.35 31.38 -2.71
C GLY A 537 21.83 29.94 -2.86
N SER A 538 22.45 29.36 -1.83
CA SER A 538 22.99 28.00 -1.85
C SER A 538 21.95 26.92 -1.49
N GLY A 539 20.74 27.32 -1.08
CA GLY A 539 19.72 26.44 -0.49
C GLY A 539 20.00 26.08 0.98
N ARG A 540 21.26 26.19 1.42
CA ARG A 540 21.70 25.93 2.79
C ARG A 540 21.76 27.22 3.60
N ALA A 541 21.57 27.11 4.91
CA ALA A 541 21.75 28.21 5.83
C ALA A 541 23.22 28.65 5.85
N ASP A 542 23.42 29.92 5.52
CA ASP A 542 24.68 30.64 5.65
C ASP A 542 24.81 31.22 7.07
N ALA A 543 26.01 31.67 7.44
CA ALA A 543 26.24 32.23 8.76
C ALA A 543 26.75 33.67 8.68
N SER A 544 26.28 34.49 9.62
CA SER A 544 26.80 35.83 9.83
C SER A 544 27.32 36.00 11.25
N ARG A 545 28.47 36.64 11.39
CA ARG A 545 29.01 37.09 12.67
C ARG A 545 28.70 38.57 12.83
N VAL A 546 28.04 38.90 13.92
CA VAL A 546 27.58 40.25 14.21
C VAL A 546 28.44 40.86 15.31
N SER A 547 28.84 42.14 15.19
CA SER A 547 29.63 42.82 16.23
C SER A 547 29.33 44.31 16.29
N ALA A 548 29.21 44.84 17.51
CA ALA A 548 29.11 46.29 17.72
C ALA A 548 30.46 46.99 17.48
N ARG A 549 30.46 48.13 16.79
CA ARG A 549 31.64 49.00 16.63
C ARG A 549 31.36 50.41 17.19
N PRO A 550 32.39 51.14 17.65
CA PRO A 550 32.22 52.50 18.19
C PRO A 550 31.63 53.52 17.20
N ASN A 551 31.74 53.28 15.89
CA ASN A 551 31.33 54.22 14.81
C ASN A 551 30.46 53.57 13.70
N ASP A 552 30.36 52.23 13.65
CA ASP A 552 29.40 51.51 12.81
C ASP A 552 28.36 50.93 13.78
N ASN A 553 27.08 51.30 13.66
CA ASN A 553 26.07 50.88 14.64
C ASN A 553 25.99 49.36 14.81
N VAL A 554 26.31 48.59 13.76
CA VAL A 554 26.58 47.13 13.78
C VAL A 554 27.49 46.78 12.59
N ARG A 555 28.45 45.87 12.75
CA ARG A 555 29.13 45.19 11.64
C ARG A 555 28.62 43.76 11.48
N VAL A 556 28.36 43.38 10.24
CA VAL A 556 27.94 42.03 9.86
C VAL A 556 28.99 41.44 8.93
N GLU A 557 29.70 40.42 9.40
CA GLU A 557 30.61 39.60 8.60
C GLU A 557 29.83 38.37 8.13
N ARG A 558 29.89 38.02 6.85
CA ARG A 558 29.12 36.91 6.30
C ARG A 558 30.01 35.78 5.83
N PHE A 559 29.49 34.57 5.89
CA PHE A 559 30.15 33.34 5.51
C PHE A 559 29.15 32.48 4.75
N LYS A 560 29.47 32.20 3.49
CA LYS A 560 28.70 31.27 2.68
C LYS A 560 28.93 29.84 3.17
N ASN A 561 27.86 29.07 3.29
CA ASN A 561 27.94 27.63 3.57
C ASN A 561 28.27 26.88 2.26
N ASP A 562 29.50 26.36 2.21
CA ASP A 562 30.00 25.50 1.12
C ASP A 562 30.03 24.02 1.54
N GLY A 563 29.34 23.67 2.63
CA GLY A 563 29.22 22.32 3.14
C GLY A 563 28.54 21.37 2.14
N LYS A 564 28.63 20.08 2.41
CA LYS A 564 28.05 19.02 1.56
C LYS A 564 27.74 17.78 2.39
N GLY A 565 26.92 16.88 1.85
CA GLY A 565 26.52 15.66 2.55
C GLY A 565 25.36 15.91 3.50
N GLY A 566 24.75 14.86 4.01
CA GLY A 566 23.67 14.89 4.99
C GLY A 566 22.33 15.30 4.41
N THR A 567 22.23 15.57 3.11
CA THR A 567 20.99 15.99 2.46
C THR A 567 20.10 14.80 2.12
N MET A 568 20.69 13.62 1.88
CA MET A 568 19.98 12.44 1.40
C MET A 568 20.06 11.30 2.41
N VAL A 569 18.91 10.78 2.84
CA VAL A 569 18.87 9.60 3.71
C VAL A 569 18.56 8.33 2.90
N LYS A 570 19.20 7.21 3.24
CA LYS A 570 19.13 5.95 2.45
C LYS A 570 17.69 5.47 2.24
N GLY A 571 16.86 5.56 3.27
CA GLY A 571 15.48 5.08 3.28
C GLY A 571 14.51 5.84 2.39
N ASP A 572 14.83 7.08 2.00
CA ASP A 572 13.91 7.92 1.20
C ASP A 572 13.73 7.40 -0.24
N GLY A 573 14.71 6.63 -0.71
CA GLY A 573 14.65 5.96 -2.01
C GLY A 573 13.80 4.68 -2.04
N SER A 574 13.34 4.19 -0.89
CA SER A 574 12.64 2.90 -0.84
C SER A 574 11.22 2.99 -1.40
N ARG A 575 10.89 2.05 -2.28
CA ARG A 575 9.59 1.84 -2.94
C ARG A 575 9.31 0.33 -2.99
N TYR A 576 8.04 -0.04 -3.16
CA TYR A 576 7.63 -1.45 -3.20
C TYR A 576 6.58 -1.62 -4.28
N CYS A 577 6.75 -2.65 -5.10
CA CYS A 577 5.82 -3.00 -6.16
C CYS A 577 6.15 -4.39 -6.70
N ASP A 578 5.17 -5.17 -7.15
CA ASP A 578 5.42 -6.47 -7.81
C ASP A 578 5.93 -6.25 -9.24
N MET A 579 7.25 -6.18 -9.41
CA MET A 579 7.87 -5.95 -10.72
C MET A 579 7.93 -7.22 -11.56
N THR A 580 7.74 -8.40 -10.94
CA THR A 580 7.87 -9.71 -11.61
C THR A 580 6.52 -10.35 -11.96
N GLY A 581 5.43 -9.90 -11.34
CA GLY A 581 4.06 -10.36 -11.52
C GLY A 581 3.75 -11.68 -10.80
N ASP A 582 4.49 -11.97 -9.72
CA ASP A 582 4.39 -13.23 -9.00
C ASP A 582 3.52 -13.17 -7.73
N GLY A 583 2.92 -12.01 -7.46
CA GLY A 583 2.01 -11.70 -6.38
C GLY A 583 2.69 -11.19 -5.10
N TYR A 584 4.01 -11.01 -5.11
CA TYR A 584 4.80 -10.53 -3.97
C TYR A 584 5.44 -9.21 -4.34
N GLU A 585 5.29 -8.19 -3.51
CA GLU A 585 5.94 -6.92 -3.80
C GLU A 585 7.45 -7.03 -3.64
N ASP A 586 8.16 -6.52 -4.64
CA ASP A 586 9.61 -6.40 -4.68
C ASP A 586 10.05 -5.11 -4.01
N TYR A 587 11.29 -5.11 -3.51
CA TYR A 587 11.91 -3.92 -2.96
C TYR A 587 12.67 -3.16 -4.06
N ILE A 588 12.29 -1.90 -4.26
CA ILE A 588 12.88 -1.01 -5.25
C ILE A 588 13.58 0.13 -4.51
N TRP A 589 14.83 0.39 -4.87
CA TRP A 589 15.55 1.57 -4.38
C TRP A 589 15.79 2.56 -5.52
N VAL A 590 15.29 3.79 -5.35
CA VAL A 590 15.41 4.89 -6.30
C VAL A 590 16.35 5.95 -5.72
N SER A 591 17.50 6.15 -6.39
CA SER A 591 18.42 7.25 -6.06
C SER A 591 17.77 8.62 -6.28
N SER A 592 18.32 9.69 -5.70
CA SER A 592 17.83 11.06 -5.93
C SER A 592 17.68 11.41 -7.41
N THR A 593 18.64 10.99 -8.23
CA THR A 593 18.72 11.26 -9.68
C THR A 593 17.94 10.27 -10.56
N GLY A 594 17.22 9.30 -9.96
CA GLY A 594 16.34 8.39 -10.70
C GLY A 594 16.98 7.10 -11.24
N GLU A 595 18.18 6.72 -10.80
CA GLU A 595 18.67 5.33 -10.93
C GLU A 595 17.80 4.39 -10.07
N ILE A 596 17.23 3.34 -10.69
CA ILE A 596 16.30 2.38 -10.10
C ILE A 596 17.01 1.04 -9.95
N THR A 597 17.19 0.60 -8.71
CA THR A 597 17.76 -0.70 -8.34
C THR A 597 16.68 -1.62 -7.81
N LEU A 598 16.64 -2.87 -8.28
CA LEU A 598 15.66 -3.86 -7.86
C LEU A 598 16.27 -4.95 -6.98
N TYR A 599 15.51 -5.29 -5.95
CA TYR A 599 15.72 -6.41 -5.05
C TYR A 599 14.45 -7.26 -5.05
N GLY A 600 14.50 -8.40 -5.72
CA GLY A 600 13.35 -9.28 -5.93
C GLY A 600 12.98 -10.06 -4.67
N ASN A 601 11.67 -10.20 -4.42
CA ASN A 601 11.17 -10.91 -3.26
C ASN A 601 11.39 -12.43 -3.42
N ASN A 602 12.25 -13.00 -2.56
CA ASN A 602 12.61 -14.42 -2.63
C ASN A 602 11.71 -15.33 -1.79
N LYS A 603 10.63 -14.78 -1.20
CA LYS A 603 9.59 -15.51 -0.47
C LYS A 603 10.10 -16.22 0.80
N LYS A 604 11.12 -15.65 1.46
CA LYS A 604 11.67 -16.19 2.73
C LYS A 604 11.37 -15.34 3.96
N LEU A 605 11.13 -14.04 3.78
CA LEU A 605 10.96 -13.06 4.87
C LEU A 605 12.07 -13.11 5.94
N ASP A 606 13.29 -13.47 5.53
CA ASP A 606 14.47 -13.61 6.40
C ASP A 606 15.42 -12.40 6.31
N GLY A 607 14.97 -11.30 5.69
CA GLY A 607 15.78 -10.10 5.47
C GLY A 607 16.65 -10.15 4.22
N THR A 608 16.64 -11.25 3.47
CA THR A 608 17.37 -11.37 2.20
C THR A 608 16.45 -11.16 1.00
N TRP A 609 17.02 -10.59 -0.06
CA TRP A 609 16.33 -10.33 -1.33
C TRP A 609 17.20 -10.79 -2.48
N ASP A 610 16.59 -11.19 -3.59
CA ASP A 610 17.33 -11.54 -4.80
C ASP A 610 17.85 -10.26 -5.46
N GLN A 611 19.15 -10.15 -5.67
CA GLN A 611 19.76 -8.92 -6.19
C GLN A 611 19.69 -8.90 -7.72
N TRP A 612 18.81 -8.06 -8.27
CA TRP A 612 18.72 -7.84 -9.71
C TRP A 612 19.61 -6.68 -10.19
N GLY A 613 19.93 -5.74 -9.29
CA GLY A 613 20.78 -4.60 -9.58
C GLY A 613 20.01 -3.45 -10.24
N VAL A 614 20.71 -2.57 -10.95
CA VAL A 614 20.10 -1.44 -11.66
C VAL A 614 19.30 -1.96 -12.85
N ILE A 615 17.99 -1.74 -12.84
CA ILE A 615 17.09 -2.17 -13.93
C ILE A 615 16.78 -1.04 -14.90
N TYR A 616 16.85 0.22 -14.45
CA TYR A 616 16.57 1.39 -15.27
C TYR A 616 17.21 2.64 -14.66
N ASN A 617 17.54 3.63 -15.49
CA ASN A 617 17.93 4.96 -15.03
C ASN A 617 17.06 6.00 -15.72
N ALA A 618 16.17 6.63 -14.95
CA ALA A 618 15.24 7.62 -15.46
C ALA A 618 15.88 8.97 -15.76
N ASN A 619 17.02 9.29 -15.14
CA ASN A 619 17.63 10.62 -15.13
C ASN A 619 16.59 11.71 -14.80
N ARG A 620 15.81 11.45 -13.75
CA ARG A 620 14.70 12.27 -13.27
C ARG A 620 14.66 12.25 -11.75
N PRO A 621 14.11 13.29 -11.11
CA PRO A 621 13.91 13.28 -9.67
C PRO A 621 13.07 12.09 -9.23
N ARG A 622 13.52 11.38 -8.19
CA ARG A 622 12.80 10.22 -7.65
C ARG A 622 11.36 10.50 -7.20
N ARG A 623 10.98 11.75 -6.96
CA ARG A 623 9.59 12.13 -6.63
C ARG A 623 8.66 12.07 -7.84
N GLU A 624 9.20 12.21 -9.05
CA GLU A 624 8.43 12.03 -10.28
C GLU A 624 8.20 10.55 -10.58
N ILE A 625 8.92 9.63 -9.94
CA ILE A 625 8.92 8.21 -10.26
C ILE A 625 7.97 7.46 -9.33
N GLN A 626 6.90 6.92 -9.89
CA GLN A 626 5.95 6.03 -9.22
C GLN A 626 5.94 4.66 -9.89
N PHE A 627 5.45 3.66 -9.16
CA PHE A 627 5.32 2.29 -9.65
C PHE A 627 3.90 1.81 -9.39
N ALA A 628 3.23 1.31 -10.42
CA ALA A 628 1.90 0.72 -10.33
C ALA A 628 1.62 -0.12 -11.58
N ASP A 629 0.77 -1.15 -11.49
CA ASP A 629 0.31 -1.91 -12.65
C ASP A 629 -0.72 -1.10 -13.43
N PHE A 630 -0.29 -0.39 -14.48
CA PHE A 630 -1.20 0.47 -15.25
C PHE A 630 -1.96 -0.33 -16.31
N ASP A 631 -1.36 -1.39 -16.86
CA ASP A 631 -1.94 -2.14 -17.98
C ASP A 631 -2.65 -3.45 -17.59
N GLY A 632 -2.70 -3.75 -16.29
CA GLY A 632 -3.43 -4.86 -15.68
C GLY A 632 -2.79 -6.22 -15.96
N ASP A 633 -1.50 -6.26 -16.29
CA ASP A 633 -0.77 -7.49 -16.58
C ASP A 633 -0.14 -8.17 -15.35
N LYS A 634 -0.41 -7.58 -14.17
CA LYS A 634 0.06 -7.91 -12.83
C LYS A 634 1.49 -7.49 -12.52
N LYS A 635 2.17 -6.82 -13.44
CA LYS A 635 3.51 -6.27 -13.20
C LYS A 635 3.42 -4.78 -13.05
N CYS A 636 4.15 -4.25 -12.09
CA CYS A 636 4.25 -2.82 -11.96
C CYS A 636 5.04 -2.20 -13.12
N ASP A 637 4.49 -1.10 -13.62
CA ASP A 637 5.08 -0.22 -14.61
C ASP A 637 5.79 0.96 -13.95
N ILE A 638 6.61 1.68 -14.72
CA ILE A 638 7.30 2.89 -14.24
C ILE A 638 6.54 4.11 -14.76
N LEU A 639 6.07 4.94 -13.85
CA LEU A 639 5.26 6.13 -14.12
C LEU A 639 6.08 7.38 -13.79
N PHE A 640 6.19 8.31 -14.75
CA PHE A 640 6.84 9.62 -14.58
C PHE A 640 5.80 10.72 -14.51
N VAL A 641 5.62 11.29 -13.31
CA VAL A 641 4.57 12.25 -12.98
C VAL A 641 5.14 13.66 -12.91
N GLU A 642 4.63 14.57 -13.75
CA GLU A 642 5.03 15.97 -13.77
C GLU A 642 4.51 16.74 -12.53
N LYS A 643 5.40 17.42 -11.80
CA LYS A 643 5.05 18.20 -10.58
C LYS A 643 3.90 19.18 -10.81
N ALA A 644 3.96 19.98 -11.86
CA ALA A 644 3.05 21.11 -12.02
C ALA A 644 1.62 20.71 -12.42
N THR A 645 1.47 19.59 -13.15
CA THR A 645 0.22 19.24 -13.82
C THR A 645 -0.32 17.86 -13.45
N GLY A 646 0.51 17.00 -12.84
CA GLY A 646 0.20 15.60 -12.62
C GLY A 646 0.18 14.75 -13.90
N ARG A 647 0.51 15.32 -15.07
CA ARG A 647 0.58 14.56 -16.32
C ARG A 647 1.62 13.46 -16.18
N THR A 648 1.25 12.27 -16.64
CA THR A 648 2.07 11.08 -16.45
C THR A 648 2.45 10.45 -17.78
N SER A 649 3.74 10.19 -17.95
CA SER A 649 4.25 9.28 -18.99
C SER A 649 4.65 7.94 -18.41
N MET A 650 4.51 6.87 -19.17
CA MET A 650 4.62 5.50 -18.66
C MET A 650 5.61 4.66 -19.47
N LEU A 651 6.43 3.87 -18.76
CA LEU A 651 7.18 2.76 -19.33
C LEU A 651 6.54 1.45 -18.89
N ARG A 652 6.09 0.67 -19.88
CA ARG A 652 5.55 -0.66 -19.65
C ARG A 652 6.65 -1.64 -19.31
N ASN A 653 6.43 -2.44 -18.28
CA ASN A 653 7.31 -3.50 -17.85
C ASN A 653 7.05 -4.82 -18.61
N ASP A 654 7.85 -5.08 -19.65
CA ASP A 654 7.78 -6.29 -20.47
C ASP A 654 8.57 -7.48 -19.85
N PHE A 655 8.65 -7.54 -18.51
CA PHE A 655 9.41 -8.59 -17.82
C PHE A 655 8.96 -9.99 -18.24
N ALA A 656 9.90 -10.76 -18.78
CA ALA A 656 9.67 -12.12 -19.23
C ALA A 656 10.96 -12.94 -19.20
N ASN A 657 10.84 -14.24 -18.95
CA ASN A 657 11.97 -15.18 -18.94
C ASN A 657 13.14 -14.74 -18.04
N GLY A 658 12.82 -14.12 -16.89
CA GLY A 658 13.81 -13.67 -15.92
C GLY A 658 14.62 -12.45 -16.38
N LYS A 659 14.08 -11.60 -17.26
CA LYS A 659 14.75 -10.38 -17.76
C LYS A 659 13.79 -9.22 -17.81
N PHE A 660 14.24 -8.06 -17.33
CA PHE A 660 13.54 -6.80 -17.47
C PHE A 660 13.76 -6.19 -18.86
N ALA A 661 12.68 -5.70 -19.44
CA ALA A 661 12.67 -4.87 -20.63
C ALA A 661 11.57 -3.82 -20.46
N PHE A 662 11.80 -2.61 -20.94
CA PHE A 662 10.85 -1.51 -20.81
C PHE A 662 10.48 -0.96 -22.17
N ALA A 663 9.19 -0.76 -22.39
CA ALA A 663 8.65 -0.13 -23.59
C ALA A 663 8.07 1.24 -23.25
N ASP A 664 8.49 2.28 -23.96
CA ASP A 664 7.93 3.63 -23.79
C ASP A 664 6.54 3.72 -24.42
N VAL A 665 5.53 3.95 -23.59
CA VAL A 665 4.13 4.10 -23.99
C VAL A 665 3.76 5.58 -24.19
N GLY A 666 4.61 6.51 -23.73
CA GLY A 666 4.34 7.94 -23.78
C GLY A 666 3.35 8.39 -22.71
N GLU A 667 2.62 9.47 -22.98
CA GLU A 667 1.72 10.13 -22.03
C GLU A 667 0.37 9.41 -21.92
N VAL A 668 -0.05 9.07 -20.70
CA VAL A 668 -1.21 8.18 -20.43
C VAL A 668 -2.39 8.85 -19.73
N THR A 669 -2.24 10.09 -19.27
CA THR A 669 -3.28 10.84 -18.56
C THR A 669 -4.29 11.52 -19.49
N GLY A 670 -3.90 11.87 -20.71
CA GLY A 670 -4.72 12.62 -21.65
C GLY A 670 -5.21 13.95 -21.04
N ASN A 671 -6.52 14.05 -20.81
CA ASN A 671 -7.13 15.22 -20.18
C ASN A 671 -7.22 15.14 -18.65
N ALA A 672 -6.85 14.01 -18.04
CA ALA A 672 -6.77 13.90 -16.59
C ALA A 672 -5.62 14.77 -16.08
N GLY A 673 -5.86 15.56 -15.03
CA GLY A 673 -4.87 16.49 -14.49
C GLY A 673 -4.95 16.59 -12.97
N CYS A 674 -3.83 16.92 -12.36
CA CYS A 674 -3.69 17.17 -10.94
C CYS A 674 -2.62 18.24 -10.67
N ALA A 675 -3.06 19.48 -10.48
CA ALA A 675 -2.16 20.62 -10.23
C ALA A 675 -1.74 20.78 -8.76
N GLU A 676 -1.91 19.73 -7.96
CA GLU A 676 -1.63 19.74 -6.52
C GLU A 676 -0.13 19.52 -6.20
N GLY A 677 0.66 19.06 -7.18
CA GLY A 677 2.10 18.86 -7.07
C GLY A 677 2.55 17.93 -5.96
N TYR A 678 3.75 18.17 -5.44
CA TYR A 678 4.32 17.48 -4.29
C TYR A 678 5.14 18.45 -3.44
N GLY A 679 5.22 18.17 -2.14
CA GLY A 679 5.73 19.10 -1.14
C GLY A 679 4.67 20.11 -0.67
N TYR A 680 4.85 20.62 0.54
CA TYR A 680 4.24 21.85 1.03
C TYR A 680 4.59 23.04 0.09
N HIS A 681 3.59 23.78 -0.37
CA HIS A 681 3.79 24.77 -1.42
C HIS A 681 4.50 26.02 -0.89
N LEU A 682 5.67 26.33 -1.46
CA LEU A 682 6.08 27.71 -1.71
C LEU A 682 4.97 28.38 -2.53
N GLY A 683 4.25 29.32 -1.89
CA GLY A 683 3.08 29.97 -2.47
C GLY A 683 3.41 30.74 -3.75
N TYR A 684 2.69 30.45 -4.83
CA TYR A 684 2.46 31.45 -5.87
C TYR A 684 0.96 31.51 -6.19
N PRO A 685 0.34 32.70 -6.13
CA PRO A 685 -1.03 32.84 -6.58
C PRO A 685 -1.07 32.65 -8.10
N GLN A 686 -1.94 31.73 -8.55
CA GLN A 686 -2.45 31.65 -9.92
C GLN A 686 -3.17 32.95 -10.27
N THR A 687 -2.43 34.02 -10.60
CA THR A 687 -2.99 35.20 -11.27
C THR A 687 -2.64 35.12 -12.74
N SER A 688 -3.67 35.23 -13.57
CA SER A 688 -3.71 34.82 -14.96
C SER A 688 -3.08 35.82 -15.94
N ASP A 689 -2.01 36.53 -15.59
CA ASP A 689 -1.52 37.62 -16.46
C ASP A 689 -0.02 37.91 -16.46
N GLU A 690 0.84 36.99 -15.99
CA GLU A 690 2.29 37.12 -16.20
C GLU A 690 2.88 35.88 -16.87
N THR A 691 3.55 36.12 -17.99
CA THR A 691 4.25 35.12 -18.80
C THR A 691 5.23 34.31 -17.95
N PRO A 692 5.18 32.96 -18.02
CA PRO A 692 5.97 32.09 -17.16
C PRO A 692 7.44 32.16 -17.56
N VAL A 693 8.29 32.65 -16.67
CA VAL A 693 9.74 32.40 -16.76
C VAL A 693 9.96 30.95 -16.35
N LEU A 694 9.85 30.06 -17.34
CA LEU A 694 10.08 28.61 -17.33
C LEU A 694 11.54 28.23 -17.01
N GLN A 695 12.19 28.79 -15.99
CA GLN A 695 13.63 28.56 -15.84
C GLN A 695 14.21 28.50 -14.43
N ARG A 696 13.43 28.17 -13.39
CA ARG A 696 13.97 27.77 -12.07
C ARG A 696 13.12 26.71 -11.34
N ALA A 697 12.99 25.53 -11.95
CA ALA A 697 12.52 24.30 -11.26
C ALA A 697 12.92 23.04 -12.05
N ARG A 698 14.11 23.04 -12.68
CA ARG A 698 14.69 21.84 -13.34
C ARG A 698 16.00 21.38 -12.69
N ASP A 699 16.45 22.04 -11.62
CA ASP A 699 17.59 21.60 -10.83
C ASP A 699 17.11 21.13 -9.46
N GLU A 700 17.48 19.90 -9.10
CA GLU A 700 17.31 19.26 -7.78
C GLU A 700 18.18 19.92 -6.68
N THR A 701 18.39 21.24 -6.72
CA THR A 701 18.91 21.95 -5.53
C THR A 701 17.78 22.39 -4.59
N ASP A 702 16.54 22.04 -4.94
CA ASP A 702 15.32 22.37 -4.20
C ASP A 702 14.76 21.07 -3.62
N ASP A 703 15.35 20.65 -2.50
CA ASP A 703 15.11 19.42 -1.73
C ASP A 703 13.81 19.50 -0.90
N ASP A 704 12.76 19.99 -1.55
CA ASP A 704 11.56 20.46 -0.89
C ASP A 704 10.71 19.27 -0.39
N LEU A 705 10.89 18.99 0.92
CA LEU A 705 9.95 18.46 1.90
C LEU A 705 9.94 16.95 2.11
N HIS A 706 10.72 16.49 3.10
CA HIS A 706 11.17 15.11 3.37
C HIS A 706 10.09 14.05 3.62
N ASN A 707 8.80 14.41 3.55
CA ASN A 707 7.77 13.39 3.50
C ASN A 707 7.60 12.90 2.05
N ARG A 708 8.25 11.79 1.70
CA ARG A 708 8.17 11.12 0.37
C ARG A 708 6.74 10.81 -0.11
N HIS A 709 5.76 10.89 0.78
CA HIS A 709 4.34 10.65 0.51
C HIS A 709 3.51 11.90 0.27
N ASP A 710 4.11 13.07 0.38
CA ASP A 710 3.44 14.33 0.08
C ASP A 710 3.34 14.57 -1.43
N ILE A 711 2.57 13.71 -2.10
CA ILE A 711 2.34 13.70 -3.54
C ILE A 711 0.84 13.83 -3.80
N GLY A 712 0.46 14.79 -4.63
CA GLY A 712 -0.91 15.05 -5.04
C GLY A 712 -1.42 14.05 -6.08
N ALA A 713 -0.67 13.83 -7.16
CA ALA A 713 -1.00 12.88 -8.21
C ALA A 713 -0.54 11.46 -7.83
N ARG A 714 -1.45 10.49 -7.74
CA ARG A 714 -1.14 9.11 -7.31
C ARG A 714 -1.80 8.06 -8.20
N TRP A 715 -1.23 6.86 -8.20
CA TRP A 715 -1.73 5.71 -8.97
C TRP A 715 -2.06 4.52 -8.06
N ASN A 716 -3.33 4.12 -7.98
CA ASN A 716 -3.84 3.08 -7.07
C ASN A 716 -5.09 2.40 -7.64
N ASP A 717 -5.29 1.10 -7.39
CA ASP A 717 -6.48 0.36 -7.86
C ASP A 717 -7.69 0.62 -6.95
N LEU A 718 -8.65 1.44 -7.38
CA LEU A 718 -9.81 1.84 -6.59
C LEU A 718 -11.04 0.97 -6.84
N ASP A 719 -11.16 0.32 -7.99
CA ASP A 719 -12.33 -0.49 -8.35
C ASP A 719 -12.08 -2.01 -8.31
N GLY A 720 -10.83 -2.42 -8.11
CA GLY A 720 -10.40 -3.80 -7.88
C GLY A 720 -10.25 -4.59 -9.17
N ASP A 721 -10.09 -3.92 -10.31
CA ASP A 721 -9.93 -4.57 -11.62
C ASP A 721 -8.49 -5.00 -11.93
N GLY A 722 -7.55 -4.70 -11.02
CA GLY A 722 -6.13 -4.98 -11.14
C GLY A 722 -5.34 -3.90 -11.88
N ARG A 723 -5.96 -2.79 -12.28
CA ARG A 723 -5.30 -1.64 -12.93
C ARG A 723 -5.22 -0.48 -11.96
N ALA A 724 -4.12 0.26 -12.04
CA ALA A 724 -3.97 1.48 -11.29
C ALA A 724 -4.82 2.62 -11.89
N ASP A 725 -5.60 3.27 -11.02
CA ASP A 725 -6.39 4.46 -11.31
C ASP A 725 -5.63 5.73 -10.97
N PHE A 726 -5.99 6.84 -11.63
CA PHE A 726 -5.35 8.14 -11.41
C PHE A 726 -6.11 8.96 -10.37
N LEU A 727 -5.43 9.30 -9.28
CA LEU A 727 -5.97 10.09 -8.17
C LEU A 727 -5.31 11.47 -8.12
N CYS A 728 -6.12 12.49 -7.81
CA CYS A 728 -5.63 13.80 -7.40
C CYS A 728 -6.05 14.09 -5.95
N VAL A 729 -5.06 14.16 -5.06
CA VAL A 729 -5.22 14.32 -3.61
C VAL A 729 -4.84 15.74 -3.21
N ARG A 730 -5.83 16.50 -2.74
CA ARG A 730 -5.61 17.86 -2.23
C ARG A 730 -4.87 17.84 -0.90
N GLN A 731 -4.21 18.95 -0.54
CA GLN A 731 -3.52 19.07 0.75
C GLN A 731 -4.39 18.69 1.95
N ASN A 732 -5.67 19.09 1.95
CA ASN A 732 -6.63 18.77 3.01
C ASN A 732 -7.15 17.32 3.00
N GLY A 733 -6.69 16.47 2.06
CA GLY A 733 -7.10 15.07 1.95
C GLY A 733 -8.35 14.80 1.11
N THR A 734 -8.94 15.81 0.46
CA THR A 734 -10.03 15.60 -0.51
C THR A 734 -9.46 14.94 -1.78
N VAL A 735 -10.15 13.94 -2.34
CA VAL A 735 -9.67 13.15 -3.48
C VAL A 735 -10.66 13.21 -4.63
N THR A 736 -10.15 13.51 -5.82
CA THR A 736 -10.83 13.27 -7.11
C THR A 736 -10.09 12.16 -7.86
N ALA A 737 -10.77 11.40 -8.71
CA ALA A 737 -10.12 10.30 -9.43
C ALA A 737 -10.69 10.04 -10.83
N PHE A 738 -9.88 9.35 -11.64
CA PHE A 738 -10.24 8.82 -12.93
C PHE A 738 -9.94 7.32 -12.96
N LEU A 739 -10.91 6.49 -13.34
CA LEU A 739 -10.72 5.03 -13.42
C LEU A 739 -10.12 4.60 -14.75
N ASN A 740 -9.15 3.70 -14.71
CA ASN A 740 -8.47 3.16 -15.86
C ASN A 740 -9.17 1.90 -16.38
N ASN A 741 -9.92 2.02 -17.47
CA ASN A 741 -10.65 0.88 -18.04
C ASN A 741 -9.85 0.07 -19.08
N GLY A 742 -8.53 0.28 -19.16
CA GLY A 742 -7.64 -0.32 -20.16
C GLY A 742 -7.71 0.28 -21.57
N THR A 743 -8.64 1.20 -21.84
CA THR A 743 -8.72 1.98 -23.09
C THR A 743 -8.55 3.48 -22.86
N GLY A 744 -8.59 3.93 -21.61
CA GLY A 744 -8.41 5.30 -21.19
C GLY A 744 -8.90 5.54 -19.76
N LEU A 745 -8.79 6.80 -19.33
CA LEU A 745 -9.20 7.26 -18.00
C LEU A 745 -10.64 7.80 -18.01
N ILE A 746 -11.48 7.32 -17.11
CA ILE A 746 -12.88 7.72 -16.94
C ILE A 746 -13.01 8.60 -15.70
N ASP A 747 -13.35 9.88 -15.89
CA ASP A 747 -13.59 10.83 -14.79
C ASP A 747 -14.72 10.34 -13.85
N LYS A 748 -14.42 10.26 -12.55
CA LYS A 748 -15.38 9.96 -11.48
C LYS A 748 -15.66 11.16 -10.59
N GLY A 749 -15.08 12.32 -10.90
CA GLY A 749 -15.18 13.52 -10.09
C GLY A 749 -14.59 13.30 -8.71
N GLN A 750 -15.25 13.85 -7.69
CA GLN A 750 -14.84 13.67 -6.31
C GLN A 750 -15.22 12.28 -5.81
N ILE A 751 -14.23 11.54 -5.29
CA ILE A 751 -14.43 10.19 -4.73
C ILE A 751 -14.33 10.15 -3.20
N LYS A 752 -13.73 11.16 -2.55
CA LYS A 752 -13.57 11.19 -1.09
C LYS A 752 -13.45 12.62 -0.57
N HIS A 753 -14.26 12.97 0.42
CA HIS A 753 -14.13 14.22 1.16
C HIS A 753 -13.02 14.17 2.20
N SER A 754 -12.45 15.34 2.50
CA SER A 754 -11.52 15.55 3.61
C SER A 754 -12.10 15.03 4.93
N GLU A 755 -11.25 14.33 5.69
CA GLU A 755 -11.49 13.89 7.07
C GLU A 755 -10.78 14.82 8.08
N GLY A 756 -10.39 16.02 7.64
CA GLY A 756 -9.50 16.90 8.42
C GLY A 756 -8.09 16.30 8.59
N LYS A 757 -7.64 15.54 7.59
CA LYS A 757 -6.37 14.80 7.58
C LYS A 757 -5.53 15.24 6.38
N GLU A 758 -4.29 15.65 6.64
CA GLU A 758 -3.35 16.11 5.62
C GLU A 758 -2.89 14.97 4.68
N ARG A 759 -2.74 15.28 3.38
CA ARG A 759 -2.35 14.30 2.35
C ARG A 759 -1.00 13.62 2.58
N ARG A 760 -0.04 14.32 3.21
CA ARG A 760 1.31 13.79 3.50
C ARG A 760 1.27 12.55 4.40
N ASN A 761 0.19 12.42 5.15
CA ASN A 761 -0.06 11.31 6.07
C ASN A 761 -1.04 10.27 5.50
N LEU A 762 -1.53 10.45 4.27
CA LEU A 762 -2.44 9.51 3.62
C LEU A 762 -1.68 8.44 2.83
N ARG A 763 -2.20 7.20 2.84
CA ARG A 763 -1.78 6.08 1.99
C ARG A 763 -3.01 5.46 1.33
N PHE A 764 -2.77 4.75 0.24
CA PHE A 764 -3.76 3.91 -0.41
C PHE A 764 -3.17 2.50 -0.54
N ALA A 765 -3.88 1.50 -0.03
CA ALA A 765 -3.47 0.10 -0.10
C ALA A 765 -4.64 -0.80 0.26
N ASP A 766 -4.67 -2.00 -0.30
CA ASP A 766 -5.65 -3.03 0.09
C ASP A 766 -5.25 -3.64 1.45
N ILE A 767 -5.93 -3.26 2.53
CA ILE A 767 -5.61 -3.79 3.88
C ILE A 767 -6.50 -4.95 4.29
N ASP A 768 -7.59 -5.20 3.58
CA ASP A 768 -8.53 -6.24 3.95
C ASP A 768 -8.51 -7.43 2.99
N GLY A 769 -7.96 -7.27 1.79
CA GLY A 769 -7.69 -8.30 0.78
C GLY A 769 -8.79 -8.45 -0.25
N ASP A 770 -9.63 -7.44 -0.43
CA ASP A 770 -10.77 -7.45 -1.35
C ASP A 770 -10.45 -6.95 -2.77
N GLY A 771 -9.19 -6.59 -3.01
CA GLY A 771 -8.65 -6.12 -4.27
C GLY A 771 -8.75 -4.60 -4.45
N ARG A 772 -9.50 -3.88 -3.63
CA ARG A 772 -9.60 -2.41 -3.72
C ARG A 772 -8.66 -1.76 -2.73
N HIS A 773 -7.98 -0.70 -3.17
CA HIS A 773 -7.17 0.12 -2.28
C HIS A 773 -8.07 0.95 -1.36
N ASP A 774 -7.85 0.81 -0.06
CA ASP A 774 -8.49 1.59 0.99
C ASP A 774 -7.77 2.92 1.21
N LEU A 775 -8.41 3.87 1.90
CA LEU A 775 -7.76 5.11 2.33
C LEU A 775 -7.28 4.95 3.77
N LEU A 776 -6.02 5.26 4.01
CA LEU A 776 -5.40 5.15 5.33
C LEU A 776 -4.75 6.46 5.73
N TRP A 777 -4.88 6.85 6.99
CA TRP A 777 -4.17 7.97 7.57
C TRP A 777 -3.23 7.47 8.66
N LEU A 778 -1.96 7.86 8.57
CA LEU A 778 -0.91 7.49 9.51
C LEU A 778 -0.62 8.68 10.41
N ASP A 779 -0.77 8.49 11.72
CA ASP A 779 -0.39 9.48 12.69
C ASP A 779 1.10 9.80 12.54
N PRO A 780 1.46 11.09 12.38
CA PRO A 780 2.83 11.45 12.07
C PRO A 780 3.82 11.16 13.21
N ILE A 781 3.35 11.01 14.44
CA ILE A 781 4.20 10.85 15.63
C ILE A 781 4.25 9.40 16.06
N THR A 782 3.09 8.75 16.10
CA THR A 782 2.96 7.38 16.62
C THR A 782 3.05 6.35 15.48
N GLY A 783 2.63 6.72 14.28
CA GLY A 783 2.38 5.76 13.19
C GLY A 783 1.05 5.03 13.34
N GLN A 784 0.20 5.43 14.29
CA GLN A 784 -1.16 4.87 14.42
C GLN A 784 -1.87 5.01 13.08
N MET A 785 -2.57 3.97 12.64
CA MET A 785 -3.26 3.96 11.37
C MET A 785 -4.77 3.98 11.59
N ASP A 786 -5.42 5.02 11.09
CA ASP A 786 -6.87 5.07 10.91
C ASP A 786 -7.20 4.71 9.45
N ALA A 787 -8.30 4.00 9.21
CA ALA A 787 -8.68 3.58 7.85
C ALA A 787 -10.15 3.83 7.50
N TRP A 788 -10.38 4.04 6.21
CA TRP A 788 -11.69 4.06 5.56
C TRP A 788 -11.68 3.02 4.46
N LYS A 789 -12.51 1.98 4.63
CA LYS A 789 -12.65 0.90 3.68
C LYS A 789 -13.34 1.41 2.42
N ASN A 790 -12.80 1.07 1.25
CA ASN A 790 -13.37 1.37 -0.05
C ASN A 790 -14.46 0.34 -0.41
N GLU A 791 -15.72 0.76 -0.40
CA GLU A 791 -16.87 -0.08 -0.78
C GLU A 791 -17.18 -0.02 -2.30
N GLY A 792 -16.36 0.72 -3.05
CA GLY A 792 -16.45 0.85 -4.50
C GLY A 792 -17.40 1.95 -4.99
N PRO A 793 -17.59 2.03 -6.32
CA PRO A 793 -18.41 3.05 -6.97
C PRO A 793 -19.89 2.92 -6.63
N ILE A 794 -20.59 4.04 -6.42
CA ILE A 794 -22.06 4.07 -6.20
C ILE A 794 -22.80 4.59 -7.44
N THR A 795 -24.02 4.09 -7.65
CA THR A 795 -24.85 4.42 -8.82
C THR A 795 -25.84 5.56 -8.58
N THR A 796 -26.14 5.86 -7.32
CA THR A 796 -26.91 7.04 -6.91
C THR A 796 -25.93 8.01 -6.27
N VAL A 797 -25.58 9.08 -6.99
CA VAL A 797 -24.81 10.18 -6.41
C VAL A 797 -25.74 10.91 -5.44
N ASP A 798 -25.77 10.47 -4.18
CA ASP A 798 -26.04 11.41 -3.10
C ASP A 798 -24.90 12.45 -3.16
N GLU A 799 -25.22 13.72 -2.93
CA GLU A 799 -24.50 14.92 -3.38
C GLU A 799 -23.04 15.08 -2.87
N LYS A 800 -22.38 14.03 -2.39
CA LYS A 800 -21.13 14.02 -1.63
C LYS A 800 -20.02 13.11 -2.18
N SER A 801 -20.29 12.03 -2.91
CA SER A 801 -19.21 11.16 -3.40
C SER A 801 -19.66 10.22 -4.53
N SER A 802 -18.78 9.90 -5.47
CA SER A 802 -19.02 8.82 -6.45
C SER A 802 -18.60 7.43 -5.95
N PHE A 803 -17.99 7.35 -4.76
CA PHE A 803 -17.58 6.12 -4.08
C PHE A 803 -18.17 6.05 -2.67
N SER A 804 -18.48 4.83 -2.20
CA SER A 804 -18.86 4.59 -0.82
C SER A 804 -17.64 4.23 0.03
N TRP A 805 -17.57 4.79 1.23
CA TRP A 805 -16.46 4.58 2.17
C TRP A 805 -16.99 4.24 3.57
N THR A 806 -16.51 3.15 4.16
CA THR A 806 -16.84 2.76 5.53
C THR A 806 -15.71 3.14 6.47
N ALA A 807 -15.95 4.07 7.40
CA ALA A 807 -14.97 4.41 8.43
C ALA A 807 -14.73 3.20 9.35
N LYS A 808 -13.47 2.74 9.45
CA LYS A 808 -13.05 1.64 10.33
C LYS A 808 -12.46 2.15 11.65
N GLY A 809 -12.03 3.40 11.69
CA GLY A 809 -11.29 3.97 12.81
C GLY A 809 -9.88 3.39 12.88
N MET A 810 -9.34 3.24 14.09
CA MET A 810 -7.98 2.72 14.29
C MET A 810 -7.87 1.24 13.89
N VAL A 811 -6.99 0.95 12.93
CA VAL A 811 -6.67 -0.40 12.44
C VAL A 811 -5.23 -0.83 12.75
N ALA A 812 -4.37 0.10 13.18
CA ALA A 812 -3.07 -0.21 13.79
C ALA A 812 -2.73 0.84 14.86
N ALA A 813 -2.18 0.41 16.00
CA ALA A 813 -1.90 1.30 17.13
C ALA A 813 -0.65 2.16 16.98
N GLY A 814 0.30 1.78 16.12
CA GLY A 814 1.54 2.51 15.81
C GLY A 814 2.30 3.00 17.05
N ASN A 815 3.16 2.17 17.64
CA ASN A 815 3.88 2.57 18.87
C ASN A 815 5.39 2.70 18.69
N THR A 816 5.91 2.41 17.50
CA THR A 816 7.33 2.09 17.27
C THR A 816 8.03 2.98 16.24
N CYS A 817 7.33 3.75 15.38
CA CYS A 817 7.96 4.66 14.41
C CYS A 817 6.98 5.76 13.91
N ARG A 818 7.49 6.86 13.37
CA ARG A 818 6.68 7.97 12.81
C ARG A 818 5.92 7.52 11.56
N GLY A 819 4.74 8.10 11.28
CA GLY A 819 3.93 7.72 10.10
C GLY A 819 4.64 7.84 8.74
N SER A 820 5.56 8.79 8.59
CA SER A 820 6.40 8.93 7.38
C SER A 820 7.39 7.78 7.18
N ALA A 821 7.68 7.00 8.21
CA ALA A 821 8.54 5.81 8.14
C ALA A 821 7.77 4.53 7.79
N VAL A 822 6.44 4.61 7.66
CA VAL A 822 5.58 3.46 7.41
C VAL A 822 5.21 3.37 5.92
N GLU A 823 5.39 2.17 5.37
CA GLU A 823 4.88 1.72 4.09
C GLU A 823 3.85 0.61 4.29
N LEU A 824 3.00 0.44 3.28
CA LEU A 824 1.98 -0.61 3.24
C LEU A 824 2.34 -1.54 2.10
N VAL A 825 2.83 -2.74 2.45
CA VAL A 825 3.54 -3.62 1.50
C VAL A 825 2.97 -5.03 1.54
N ASN A 826 2.58 -5.62 0.42
CA ASN A 826 2.18 -7.04 0.34
C ASN A 826 3.42 -7.96 0.23
N VAL A 827 4.23 -8.01 1.29
CA VAL A 827 5.53 -8.68 1.25
C VAL A 827 5.42 -10.21 1.35
N ASN A 828 4.31 -10.72 1.89
CA ASN A 828 4.05 -12.16 2.08
C ASN A 828 3.15 -12.77 0.98
N GLY A 829 2.71 -11.97 0.02
CA GLY A 829 1.87 -12.40 -1.10
C GLY A 829 0.46 -12.84 -0.70
N LEU A 830 -0.06 -12.36 0.44
CA LEU A 830 -1.44 -12.62 0.85
C LEU A 830 -2.48 -11.76 0.11
N GLY A 831 -2.03 -10.80 -0.70
CA GLY A 831 -2.90 -9.81 -1.34
C GLY A 831 -3.40 -8.76 -0.35
N ARG A 832 -2.69 -8.59 0.78
CA ARG A 832 -3.01 -7.59 1.80
C ARG A 832 -1.76 -6.84 2.18
N ALA A 833 -1.90 -5.54 2.36
CA ALA A 833 -0.80 -4.71 2.75
C ALA A 833 -0.43 -4.93 4.23
N ASP A 834 0.83 -5.25 4.43
CA ASP A 834 1.48 -5.41 5.73
C ASP A 834 1.99 -4.06 6.23
N TYR A 835 2.08 -3.90 7.56
CA TYR A 835 2.58 -2.66 8.15
C TYR A 835 4.12 -2.71 8.18
N TYR A 836 4.76 -1.99 7.27
CA TYR A 836 6.18 -2.09 6.95
C TYR A 836 6.93 -0.84 7.45
N MET A 837 7.83 -0.99 8.41
CA MET A 837 8.51 0.11 9.10
C MET A 837 9.95 0.23 8.64
N ILE A 838 10.30 1.38 8.06
CA ILE A 838 11.64 1.67 7.55
C ILE A 838 12.39 2.56 8.56
N GLU A 839 13.55 2.11 9.01
CA GLU A 839 14.52 2.97 9.67
C GLU A 839 15.27 3.76 8.58
N PRO A 840 15.16 5.10 8.53
CA PRO A 840 15.57 5.87 7.36
C PRO A 840 17.08 5.93 7.17
N HIS A 841 17.91 5.97 8.22
CA HIS A 841 19.36 6.21 8.11
C HIS A 841 20.13 4.99 7.58
N GLU A 842 19.81 3.81 8.08
CA GLU A 842 20.40 2.54 7.67
C GLU A 842 19.57 1.86 6.58
N ASN A 843 18.34 2.34 6.32
CA ASN A 843 17.37 1.73 5.41
C ASN A 843 17.13 0.25 5.77
N LYS A 844 17.01 -0.03 7.06
CA LYS A 844 16.59 -1.34 7.57
C LYS A 844 15.09 -1.33 7.76
N ALA A 845 14.45 -2.48 7.62
CA ALA A 845 13.02 -2.53 7.81
C ALA A 845 12.53 -3.74 8.58
N THR A 846 11.46 -3.48 9.34
CA THR A 846 10.73 -4.49 10.09
C THR A 846 9.27 -4.47 9.66
N VAL A 847 8.66 -5.65 9.56
CA VAL A 847 7.26 -5.77 9.13
C VAL A 847 6.41 -6.42 10.23
N MET A 848 5.18 -5.93 10.36
CA MET A 848 4.10 -6.58 11.08
C MET A 848 3.11 -7.12 10.05
N LEU A 849 3.06 -8.44 9.89
CA LEU A 849 2.26 -9.10 8.86
C LEU A 849 0.76 -8.98 9.17
N ASN A 850 0.00 -8.59 8.16
CA ASN A 850 -1.44 -8.45 8.19
C ASN A 850 -2.11 -9.79 7.88
N VAL A 851 -2.44 -10.53 8.94
CA VAL A 851 -3.14 -11.82 8.84
C VAL A 851 -4.55 -11.72 9.41
N CYS A 852 -5.46 -12.55 8.90
CA CYS A 852 -6.78 -12.65 9.50
C CYS A 852 -6.72 -13.25 10.90
N PRO A 853 -7.71 -12.95 11.76
CA PRO A 853 -7.85 -13.64 13.05
C PRO A 853 -7.87 -15.16 12.86
N GLY A 854 -6.88 -15.87 13.42
CA GLY A 854 -6.72 -17.32 13.25
C GLY A 854 -6.24 -17.77 11.86
N GLY A 855 -5.92 -16.83 10.97
CA GLY A 855 -5.36 -17.07 9.64
C GLY A 855 -3.89 -17.49 9.69
N LYS A 856 -3.44 -18.17 8.63
CA LYS A 856 -2.03 -18.56 8.45
C LYS A 856 -1.23 -17.40 7.82
N LEU A 857 0.09 -17.41 7.97
CA LEU A 857 1.03 -16.41 7.42
C LEU A 857 1.18 -16.45 5.88
N GLY A 858 0.27 -17.13 5.18
CA GLY A 858 0.44 -17.46 3.77
C GLY A 858 1.43 -18.62 3.55
N PRO A 859 1.89 -18.84 2.30
CA PRO A 859 2.83 -19.91 1.96
C PRO A 859 4.24 -19.67 2.49
N VAL A 860 4.55 -18.44 2.93
CA VAL A 860 5.85 -18.05 3.47
C VAL A 860 5.81 -18.10 5.00
N THR A 861 6.68 -18.93 5.58
CA THR A 861 6.87 -18.95 7.03
C THR A 861 8.14 -18.18 7.38
N PRO A 862 8.10 -17.13 8.22
CA PRO A 862 9.28 -16.39 8.63
C PRO A 862 10.27 -17.33 9.33
N THR A 863 11.52 -17.34 8.86
CA THR A 863 12.59 -18.12 9.48
C THR A 863 13.39 -17.22 10.42
N PRO A 864 13.59 -17.60 11.70
CA PRO A 864 14.40 -16.81 12.62
C PRO A 864 15.83 -16.66 12.09
N GLN A 865 16.36 -15.43 12.06
CA GLN A 865 17.75 -15.20 11.68
C GLN A 865 18.71 -15.74 12.75
N THR A 866 19.60 -16.66 12.36
CA THR A 866 20.84 -16.95 13.09
C THR A 866 22.03 -16.69 12.17
N GLY A 867 22.56 -15.46 12.21
CA GLY A 867 23.88 -15.15 11.65
C GLY A 867 24.01 -15.01 10.13
N ALA A 868 22.95 -14.61 9.43
CA ALA A 868 23.06 -14.25 8.01
C ALA A 868 23.87 -12.94 7.84
N PRO A 869 24.83 -12.87 6.89
CA PRO A 869 25.57 -11.64 6.63
C PRO A 869 24.63 -10.55 6.06
N PRO A 870 24.88 -9.26 6.35
CA PRO A 870 24.11 -8.17 5.78
C PRO A 870 24.15 -8.21 4.25
N VAL A 871 23.07 -7.75 3.62
CA VAL A 871 23.06 -7.47 2.17
C VAL A 871 24.20 -6.48 1.91
N PRO A 872 25.18 -6.81 1.04
CA PRO A 872 26.33 -5.93 0.85
C PRO A 872 25.87 -4.57 0.32
N ALA A 873 26.36 -3.50 0.96
CA ALA A 873 26.17 -2.13 0.49
C ALA A 873 26.60 -2.01 -0.97
N ILE A 874 25.87 -1.22 -1.75
CA ILE A 874 26.23 -0.91 -3.13
C ILE A 874 27.62 -0.26 -3.09
N SER A 875 28.65 -1.01 -3.51
CA SER A 875 30.01 -0.50 -3.57
C SER A 875 30.05 0.74 -4.45
N LYS A 876 30.68 1.83 -3.96
CA LYS A 876 30.96 3.01 -4.78
C LYS A 876 31.59 2.57 -6.10
N PRO A 877 31.13 3.02 -7.27
CA PRO A 877 31.97 3.03 -8.45
C PRO A 877 33.28 3.75 -8.07
N SER A 878 34.43 3.16 -8.38
CA SER A 878 35.71 3.86 -8.21
C SER A 878 35.64 5.20 -8.94
N SER A 879 35.89 6.28 -8.18
CA SER A 879 35.83 7.70 -8.56
C SER A 879 36.41 8.02 -9.92
#